data_AF-A0A2V8WEH6-F1
#
_entry.id   AF-A0A2V8WEH6-F1
#
_cell.length_a   1.000
_cell.length_b   1.000
_cell.length_c   1.000
_cell.angle_alpha   90.00
_cell.angle_beta   90.00
_cell.angle_gamma   90.00
#
_symmetry.space_group_name_H-M   'P 1'
#
loop_
_entity.id
_entity.type
_entity.pdbx_description
1 polymer ?
#
loop_
_entity_poly.entity_id
_entity_poly.type
_entity_poly.pdbx_seq_one_letter_code
_entity_poly.pdbx_strand_id
1 'polypeptide(L)'
;MGGSSPYLQETTIGDVRHRMREHGHRQSVQSAARGAYGPRFLLQHVKSRLECGPRKKLISRSAEMRRAGRSAAIPLLLAAALALAPSRSAAQQKKEDLPHPKTVEELQKAMKDVLDKEHVPGAGVALVANGQLLWCGGIGKADIATGREMSCDTEFRVASISKTFVALALLKLQEEGKINLYARLQDVAPEIPVNNRWEATKPLRIVNLLEHTAGFDDMEFSEVYNLKDRYDFPLLDVFKRFQRPQVTRWPPGTRMSYSNPGNAIAGYLIEKVSGQPFDSYIRETFLRPLGMEKADFPFTDAIKPLLATGYEKNPPKAVGYPFIYLRPAGDLKASPGELAKLVQFLLRRGRTGEIQLVKPESILRMEVPETTLGAKNGLRLGYGLANYSSVQGGVVTHGHDGGIDGFVSSYRYMPEHNWGYVVLLNSTNSGRAVEGLNRLAIDFLSKDFPKPKQAAINLAPKELQKYAGYYASRAPRSQLLAFLDDLAGGTRIRVINGKLTRSGLFGQPEPLLSVGANLFRGEKEPEATTIFFPTDSGKMAVASSGLDGIPYSERGYLVMPFLRIAILTLCLFLMLTTLPFALIWLFRKLIGAMKEVRHLRVRAVPLFATVAFLVIPLCFTRLDGSQIGSFNLWTVGIFLGTFFFPLLSIVSLVLVLRVPKEEIHRAVRIHSLLVSSACCVLTGFLLSWHLLALRLWAAS
;
A
#
# COMPACT_ATOMS: atom_id res chain seq x y z
N MET A 1 49.23 -6.91 -27.03
CA MET A 1 50.26 -7.69 -27.75
C MET A 1 50.68 -8.83 -26.83
N GLY A 2 50.80 -10.07 -27.34
CA GLY A 2 50.86 -11.30 -26.53
C GLY A 2 49.48 -11.61 -25.91
N GLY A 3 48.90 -12.81 -25.98
CA GLY A 3 49.46 -14.16 -26.15
C GLY A 3 49.24 -14.92 -24.82
N SER A 4 48.65 -16.12 -24.74
CA SER A 4 48.29 -17.11 -25.77
C SER A 4 47.21 -18.09 -25.25
N SER A 5 46.43 -18.67 -26.16
CA SER A 5 45.59 -19.88 -25.93
C SER A 5 46.49 -21.15 -25.83
N PRO A 6 46.03 -22.38 -25.45
CA PRO A 6 45.04 -23.11 -26.29
C PRO A 6 44.15 -24.24 -25.68
N TYR A 7 43.25 -24.70 -26.54
CA TYR A 7 42.61 -26.03 -26.69
C TYR A 7 41.30 -26.44 -25.99
N LEU A 8 40.35 -26.81 -26.87
CA LEU A 8 39.13 -27.58 -26.63
C LEU A 8 39.43 -29.08 -26.49
N GLN A 9 38.46 -29.83 -25.94
CA GLN A 9 38.05 -31.10 -26.54
C GLN A 9 36.54 -31.34 -26.35
N GLU A 10 35.84 -31.63 -27.44
CA GLU A 10 34.46 -32.14 -27.44
C GLU A 10 34.46 -33.67 -27.29
N THR A 11 33.35 -34.25 -26.84
CA THR A 11 33.05 -35.68 -27.11
C THR A 11 31.54 -35.93 -27.12
N THR A 12 31.12 -36.87 -27.96
CA THR A 12 29.75 -36.95 -28.48
C THR A 12 29.00 -38.20 -28.00
N ILE A 13 27.68 -38.04 -27.76
CA ILE A 13 26.57 -39.01 -27.89
C ILE A 13 26.83 -40.51 -27.56
N GLY A 14 26.00 -41.05 -26.64
CA GLY A 14 25.73 -42.49 -26.52
C GLY A 14 24.27 -42.76 -26.13
N ASP A 15 23.53 -43.49 -26.96
CA ASP A 15 22.12 -43.87 -26.79
C ASP A 15 21.98 -45.24 -26.10
N VAL A 16 21.08 -45.39 -25.13
CA VAL A 16 20.74 -46.69 -24.52
C VAL A 16 19.25 -46.76 -24.18
N ARG A 17 18.52 -47.58 -24.94
CA ARG A 17 17.22 -48.15 -24.53
C ARG A 17 17.43 -49.44 -23.73
N HIS A 18 16.72 -49.65 -22.62
CA HIS A 18 16.15 -50.98 -22.34
C HIS A 18 14.92 -50.98 -21.41
N ARG A 19 14.23 -52.13 -21.39
CA ARG A 19 12.84 -52.37 -20.96
C ARG A 19 12.68 -52.71 -19.46
N MET A 20 11.48 -52.50 -18.91
CA MET A 20 10.59 -53.51 -18.28
C MET A 20 9.20 -52.87 -18.01
N ARG A 21 8.11 -53.37 -18.63
CA ARG A 21 7.14 -54.36 -18.10
C ARG A 21 6.54 -53.97 -16.74
N GLU A 22 5.30 -53.45 -16.72
CA GLU A 22 4.04 -54.22 -16.68
C GLU A 22 3.87 -55.11 -15.44
N HIS A 23 3.00 -54.69 -14.53
CA HIS A 23 2.02 -55.54 -13.84
C HIS A 23 0.80 -54.70 -13.46
N GLY A 24 -0.40 -55.23 -13.65
CA GLY A 24 -1.63 -54.56 -13.25
C GLY A 24 -2.72 -55.55 -12.87
N HIS A 25 -3.48 -55.22 -11.83
CA HIS A 25 -4.79 -55.78 -11.45
C HIS A 25 -5.53 -54.60 -10.77
N ARG A 26 -6.59 -54.03 -11.34
CA ARG A 26 -7.99 -54.52 -11.32
C ARG A 26 -8.42 -55.09 -9.96
N GLN A 27 -9.28 -54.34 -9.26
CA GLN A 27 -10.66 -54.79 -9.00
C GLN A 27 -11.58 -53.60 -8.67
N SER A 28 -12.88 -53.79 -8.92
CA SER A 28 -13.92 -52.75 -8.87
C SER A 28 -15.29 -53.35 -8.55
N VAL A 29 -15.94 -52.89 -7.48
CA VAL A 29 -17.36 -53.13 -7.11
C VAL A 29 -17.77 -51.88 -6.28
N GLN A 30 -18.73 -51.03 -6.66
CA GLN A 30 -20.20 -51.14 -6.46
C GLN A 30 -20.60 -51.45 -4.98
N SER A 31 -21.66 -50.88 -4.36
CA SER A 31 -22.73 -49.97 -4.81
C SER A 31 -23.46 -49.25 -3.65
N ALA A 32 -24.01 -48.07 -3.95
CA ALA A 32 -25.22 -47.40 -3.41
C ALA A 32 -25.91 -47.85 -2.10
N ALA A 33 -26.32 -46.86 -1.27
CA ALA A 33 -27.68 -46.81 -0.69
C ALA A 33 -28.11 -45.38 -0.25
N ARG A 34 -29.31 -44.99 -0.69
CA ARG A 34 -30.05 -43.77 -0.32
C ARG A 34 -30.53 -43.79 1.14
N GLY A 35 -30.77 -42.61 1.72
CA GLY A 35 -31.60 -42.46 2.92
C GLY A 35 -31.93 -40.99 3.22
N ALA A 36 -33.21 -40.60 3.09
CA ALA A 36 -33.69 -39.26 3.38
C ALA A 36 -34.85 -39.33 4.38
N TYR A 37 -34.82 -38.54 5.46
CA TYR A 37 -36.00 -38.20 6.28
C TYR A 37 -35.74 -36.92 7.09
N GLY A 38 -36.67 -35.95 6.99
CA GLY A 38 -37.01 -35.05 8.10
C GLY A 38 -38.26 -35.59 8.82
N PRO A 39 -38.71 -35.00 9.95
CA PRO A 39 -39.54 -33.79 9.82
C PRO A 39 -39.51 -32.79 11.02
N ARG A 40 -40.39 -31.78 10.92
CA ARG A 40 -40.67 -30.66 11.86
C ARG A 40 -41.22 -31.09 13.23
N PHE A 41 -40.99 -30.26 14.25
CA PHE A 41 -41.88 -29.97 15.42
C PHE A 41 -41.47 -28.61 16.05
N LEU A 42 -42.21 -28.00 16.99
CA LEU A 42 -43.49 -27.26 16.87
C LEU A 42 -43.53 -26.16 17.98
N LEU A 43 -44.35 -25.10 17.85
CA LEU A 43 -44.45 -24.03 18.87
C LEU A 43 -45.26 -24.43 20.12
N GLN A 44 -44.84 -23.96 21.30
CA GLN A 44 -45.68 -23.55 22.45
C GLN A 44 -44.84 -22.54 23.29
N HIS A 45 -45.21 -21.28 23.56
CA HIS A 45 -46.36 -20.73 24.31
C HIS A 45 -46.44 -21.15 25.79
N VAL A 46 -45.91 -20.30 26.68
CA VAL A 46 -46.38 -20.16 28.07
C VAL A 46 -46.54 -18.67 28.39
N LYS A 47 -47.69 -18.30 28.95
CA LYS A 47 -47.96 -17.00 29.59
C LYS A 47 -48.03 -17.20 31.10
N SER A 48 -47.55 -16.23 31.87
CA SER A 48 -48.12 -15.92 33.19
C SER A 48 -48.12 -14.40 33.41
N ARG A 49 -49.13 -13.92 34.12
CA ARG A 49 -49.40 -12.50 34.44
C ARG A 49 -49.44 -12.33 35.98
N LEU A 50 -49.67 -11.08 36.40
CA LEU A 50 -50.04 -10.60 37.75
C LEU A 50 -48.80 -10.17 38.57
N GLU A 51 -48.80 -9.06 39.35
CA GLU A 51 -49.91 -8.19 39.77
C GLU A 51 -49.50 -6.71 40.06
N CYS A 52 -50.39 -5.90 40.65
CA CYS A 52 -50.37 -4.41 40.58
C CYS A 52 -50.03 -3.63 41.88
N GLY A 53 -49.27 -2.53 41.74
CA GLY A 53 -49.41 -1.25 42.48
C GLY A 53 -48.86 -1.18 43.94
N PRO A 54 -48.89 0.01 44.61
CA PRO A 54 -49.48 1.31 44.20
C PRO A 54 -48.51 2.53 44.22
N ARG A 55 -49.05 3.73 43.94
CA ARG A 55 -48.34 5.04 43.81
C ARG A 55 -48.01 5.73 45.15
N LYS A 56 -46.96 6.58 45.15
CA LYS A 56 -46.97 7.92 45.80
C LYS A 56 -46.07 8.94 45.07
N LYS A 57 -46.40 10.23 45.18
CA LYS A 57 -45.79 11.37 44.46
C LYS A 57 -44.58 11.96 45.21
N LEU A 58 -43.65 12.63 44.51
CA LEU A 58 -43.20 13.98 44.90
C LEU A 58 -42.73 14.84 43.70
N ILE A 59 -42.59 16.14 43.93
CA ILE A 59 -42.59 17.27 42.97
C ILE A 59 -41.59 18.33 43.50
N SER A 60 -40.77 19.05 42.72
CA SER A 60 -40.54 19.14 41.26
C SER A 60 -39.05 19.42 40.96
N ARG A 61 -38.65 19.42 39.67
CA ARG A 61 -38.09 20.64 39.04
C ARG A 61 -38.00 20.56 37.50
N SER A 62 -38.63 21.56 36.88
CA SER A 62 -38.33 22.20 35.59
C SER A 62 -36.84 22.32 35.24
N ALA A 63 -36.37 22.50 34.00
CA ALA A 63 -36.89 22.46 32.62
C ALA A 63 -35.60 22.50 31.71
N GLU A 64 -35.55 22.38 30.38
CA GLU A 64 -36.53 22.56 29.31
C GLU A 64 -36.30 21.54 28.19
N MET A 65 -37.38 21.10 27.53
CA MET A 65 -37.30 20.33 26.29
C MET A 65 -38.24 20.96 25.26
N ARG A 66 -37.74 21.89 24.44
CA ARG A 66 -38.34 22.30 23.15
C ARG A 66 -37.47 23.32 22.41
N ARG A 67 -36.81 22.87 21.33
CA ARG A 67 -36.88 23.52 20.00
C ARG A 67 -36.35 22.58 18.92
N ALA A 68 -37.28 21.93 18.24
CA ALA A 68 -37.02 21.36 16.92
C ALA A 68 -37.12 22.49 15.87
N GLY A 69 -36.28 22.41 14.84
CA GLY A 69 -36.50 23.09 13.56
C GLY A 69 -35.55 24.25 13.24
N ARG A 70 -34.95 24.16 12.04
CA ARG A 70 -34.15 25.17 11.32
C ARG A 70 -32.78 25.44 11.97
N SER A 71 -31.65 25.21 11.30
CA SER A 71 -31.40 25.40 9.86
C SER A 71 -30.61 24.26 9.22
N ALA A 72 -31.23 23.55 8.27
CA ALA A 72 -30.55 22.67 7.33
C ALA A 72 -30.33 23.42 6.00
N ALA A 73 -29.27 24.22 5.91
CA ALA A 73 -28.84 24.87 4.67
C ALA A 73 -27.36 25.29 4.76
N ILE A 74 -26.55 24.83 3.80
CA ILE A 74 -25.17 25.27 3.51
C ILE A 74 -24.14 24.82 4.58
N PRO A 75 -22.99 24.19 4.23
CA PRO A 75 -22.31 24.23 2.93
C PRO A 75 -22.09 22.85 2.28
N LEU A 76 -22.98 22.44 1.37
CA LEU A 76 -22.65 21.37 0.41
C LEU A 76 -21.59 21.79 -0.63
N LEU A 77 -21.29 23.09 -0.70
CA LEU A 77 -20.21 23.68 -1.49
C LEU A 77 -18.81 23.41 -0.89
N LEU A 78 -18.72 23.11 0.41
CA LEU A 78 -17.42 22.83 1.03
C LEU A 78 -16.93 21.41 0.73
N ALA A 79 -17.79 20.39 0.59
CA ALA A 79 -17.31 19.01 0.38
C ALA A 79 -16.49 18.85 -0.92
N ALA A 80 -16.95 19.45 -2.03
CA ALA A 80 -16.19 19.49 -3.28
C ALA A 80 -14.91 20.34 -3.16
N ALA A 81 -14.98 21.45 -2.42
CA ALA A 81 -13.83 22.31 -2.11
C ALA A 81 -13.00 21.86 -0.89
N LEU A 82 -13.25 20.66 -0.35
CA LEU A 82 -12.44 19.97 0.69
C LEU A 82 -11.77 18.72 0.12
N ALA A 83 -12.35 18.10 -0.92
CA ALA A 83 -11.62 17.20 -1.81
C ALA A 83 -10.64 17.96 -2.73
N LEU A 84 -10.89 19.27 -2.96
CA LEU A 84 -10.00 20.19 -3.69
C LEU A 84 -9.47 21.35 -2.84
N ALA A 85 -9.71 21.35 -1.52
CA ALA A 85 -8.79 22.07 -0.65
C ALA A 85 -7.43 21.38 -0.82
N PRO A 86 -6.31 22.11 -0.90
CA PRO A 86 -5.05 21.50 -0.52
C PRO A 86 -5.25 20.96 0.90
N SER A 87 -5.16 19.63 1.09
CA SER A 87 -5.22 18.95 2.39
C SER A 87 -4.22 19.62 3.31
N ARG A 88 -4.67 20.61 4.13
CA ARG A 88 -3.91 21.81 4.55
C ARG A 88 -2.41 21.64 4.37
N SER A 89 -1.93 21.88 3.15
CA SER A 89 -0.63 21.35 2.72
C SER A 89 0.45 22.01 3.54
N ALA A 90 0.96 21.25 4.52
CA ALA A 90 1.93 21.68 5.51
C ALA A 90 1.74 23.17 5.88
N ALA A 91 0.59 23.52 6.46
CA ALA A 91 0.57 24.67 7.35
C ALA A 91 1.72 24.44 8.32
N GLN A 92 2.78 25.25 8.18
CA GLN A 92 4.17 24.87 8.41
C GLN A 92 4.41 24.54 9.89
N GLN A 93 4.01 23.34 10.28
CA GLN A 93 3.94 22.89 11.65
C GLN A 93 5.40 22.68 12.03
N LYS A 94 5.95 23.71 12.67
CA LYS A 94 7.35 23.87 13.06
C LYS A 94 7.86 22.50 13.47
N LYS A 95 8.72 21.90 12.64
CA LYS A 95 9.07 20.47 12.76
C LYS A 95 9.62 20.29 14.16
N GLU A 96 8.83 19.67 15.03
CA GLU A 96 9.05 19.79 16.46
C GLU A 96 10.40 19.14 16.77
N ASP A 97 11.27 19.89 17.43
CA ASP A 97 12.58 19.38 17.79
C ASP A 97 12.36 18.40 18.94
N LEU A 98 12.26 17.13 18.56
CA LEU A 98 12.26 16.01 19.47
C LEU A 98 13.50 16.11 20.38
N PRO A 99 13.39 15.69 21.65
CA PRO A 99 14.55 15.68 22.54
C PRO A 99 15.67 14.82 21.94
N HIS A 100 16.90 15.14 22.32
CA HIS A 100 18.09 14.37 21.99
C HIS A 100 18.52 13.57 23.23
N PRO A 101 17.90 12.40 23.49
CA PRO A 101 18.20 11.61 24.68
C PRO A 101 19.64 11.10 24.66
N LYS A 102 20.28 11.12 25.82
CA LYS A 102 21.65 10.65 26.05
C LYS A 102 21.66 9.26 26.68
N THR A 103 20.67 8.95 27.54
CA THR A 103 20.49 7.63 28.18
C THR A 103 19.28 6.87 27.61
N VAL A 104 19.17 5.59 27.95
CA VAL A 104 18.05 4.73 27.52
C VAL A 104 16.74 5.13 28.20
N GLU A 105 16.80 5.61 29.45
CA GLU A 105 15.65 6.08 30.23
C GLU A 105 15.08 7.38 29.65
N GLU A 106 15.95 8.31 29.26
CA GLU A 106 15.56 9.53 28.54
C GLU A 106 14.92 9.19 27.19
N LEU A 107 15.43 8.19 26.48
CA LEU A 107 14.88 7.72 25.21
C LEU A 107 13.50 7.07 25.41
N GLN A 108 13.34 6.18 26.40
CA GLN A 108 12.05 5.58 26.74
C GLN A 108 11.01 6.64 27.06
N LYS A 109 11.36 7.66 27.86
CA LYS A 109 10.48 8.79 28.17
C LYS A 109 10.09 9.56 26.91
N ALA A 110 11.06 9.95 26.08
CA ALA A 110 10.81 10.66 24.83
C ALA A 110 9.91 9.87 23.87
N MET A 111 10.11 8.55 23.78
CA MET A 111 9.25 7.67 22.99
C MET A 111 7.84 7.59 23.59
N LYS A 112 7.70 7.49 24.92
CA LYS A 112 6.39 7.52 25.59
C LYS A 112 5.64 8.83 25.32
N ASP A 113 6.32 9.98 25.41
CA ASP A 113 5.73 11.29 25.15
C ASP A 113 5.19 11.39 23.71
N VAL A 114 5.88 10.77 22.73
CA VAL A 114 5.37 10.63 21.35
C VAL A 114 4.15 9.72 21.27
N LEU A 115 4.15 8.55 21.93
CA LEU A 115 3.01 7.61 21.92
C LEU A 115 1.75 8.23 22.56
N ASP A 116 1.90 8.89 23.71
CA ASP A 116 0.81 9.56 24.42
C ASP A 116 0.18 10.67 23.54
N LYS A 117 1.02 11.51 22.92
CA LYS A 117 0.63 12.61 22.04
C LYS A 117 -0.06 12.15 20.76
N GLU A 118 0.41 11.05 20.18
CA GLU A 118 -0.13 10.48 18.94
C GLU A 118 -1.24 9.44 19.20
N HIS A 119 -1.62 9.25 20.46
CA HIS A 119 -2.66 8.33 20.94
C HIS A 119 -2.44 6.87 20.52
N VAL A 120 -1.19 6.40 20.59
CA VAL A 120 -0.81 5.01 20.31
C VAL A 120 -0.73 4.24 21.65
N PRO A 121 -1.43 3.10 21.82
CA PRO A 121 -1.48 2.40 23.11
C PRO A 121 -0.14 1.85 23.60
N GLY A 122 0.70 1.34 22.71
CA GLY A 122 2.04 0.90 23.06
C GLY A 122 2.96 0.61 21.88
N ALA A 123 4.25 0.46 22.22
CA ALA A 123 5.33 0.15 21.30
C ALA A 123 6.30 -0.88 21.90
N GLY A 124 6.69 -1.89 21.13
CA GLY A 124 7.83 -2.75 21.40
C GLY A 124 9.06 -2.22 20.68
N VAL A 125 10.20 -2.12 21.36
CA VAL A 125 11.42 -1.50 20.81
C VAL A 125 12.65 -2.31 21.18
N ALA A 126 13.57 -2.46 20.22
CA ALA A 126 14.90 -3.01 20.46
C ALA A 126 15.97 -2.14 19.80
N LEU A 127 17.13 -2.02 20.45
CA LEU A 127 18.28 -1.23 20.01
C LEU A 127 19.50 -2.14 19.96
N VAL A 128 20.22 -2.12 18.84
CA VAL A 128 21.44 -2.88 18.62
C VAL A 128 22.58 -1.90 18.38
N ALA A 129 23.65 -2.01 19.16
CA ALA A 129 24.86 -1.19 19.02
C ALA A 129 26.09 -2.10 19.10
N ASN A 130 27.12 -1.80 18.31
CA ASN A 130 28.32 -2.64 18.16
C ASN A 130 27.98 -4.12 17.85
N GLY A 131 26.91 -4.38 17.10
CA GLY A 131 26.45 -5.72 16.74
C GLY A 131 25.92 -6.56 17.92
N GLN A 132 25.61 -5.93 19.05
CA GLN A 132 25.07 -6.52 20.27
C GLN A 132 23.77 -5.82 20.71
N LEU A 133 22.92 -6.52 21.47
CA LEU A 133 21.67 -5.94 21.97
C LEU A 133 22.00 -4.94 23.08
N LEU A 134 21.75 -3.66 22.82
CA LEU A 134 21.96 -2.58 23.79
C LEU A 134 20.78 -2.46 24.76
N TRP A 135 19.56 -2.56 24.24
CA TRP A 135 18.33 -2.54 25.03
C TRP A 135 17.19 -3.20 24.25
N CYS A 136 16.23 -3.77 24.98
CA CYS A 136 14.97 -4.24 24.45
C CYS A 136 13.88 -4.09 25.51
N GLY A 137 12.68 -3.69 25.11
CA GLY A 137 11.56 -3.52 26.02
C GLY A 137 10.28 -3.07 25.33
N GLY A 138 9.27 -2.80 26.14
CA GLY A 138 8.02 -2.21 25.67
C GLY A 138 7.67 -0.94 26.43
N ILE A 139 6.87 -0.09 25.78
CA ILE A 139 6.38 1.18 26.30
C ILE A 139 4.87 1.18 26.10
N GLY A 140 4.09 1.41 27.17
CA GLY A 140 2.63 1.38 27.10
C GLY A 140 2.03 -0.04 27.10
N LYS A 141 0.81 -0.19 26.59
CA LYS A 141 -0.02 -1.40 26.70
C LYS A 141 0.04 -2.29 25.47
N ALA A 142 0.34 -3.57 25.68
CA ALA A 142 0.10 -4.63 24.70
C ALA A 142 -1.40 -4.90 24.53
N ASP A 143 -2.17 -4.78 25.61
CA ASP A 143 -3.63 -4.91 25.58
C ASP A 143 -4.27 -4.01 26.66
N ILE A 144 -5.19 -3.13 26.24
CA ILE A 144 -5.86 -2.14 27.09
C ILE A 144 -6.92 -2.81 28.00
N ALA A 145 -7.60 -3.85 27.53
CA ALA A 145 -8.76 -4.42 28.22
C ALA A 145 -8.35 -5.31 29.41
N THR A 146 -7.24 -6.03 29.25
CA THR A 146 -6.58 -6.84 30.29
C THR A 146 -5.54 -6.04 31.08
N GLY A 147 -5.14 -4.86 30.59
CA GLY A 147 -4.10 -4.02 31.18
C GLY A 147 -2.67 -4.53 30.97
N ARG A 148 -2.45 -5.56 30.14
CA ARG A 148 -1.12 -6.16 29.88
C ARG A 148 -0.15 -5.12 29.33
N GLU A 149 0.98 -4.94 30.02
CA GLU A 149 2.08 -4.09 29.57
C GLU A 149 2.77 -4.65 28.32
N MET A 150 3.38 -3.77 27.55
CA MET A 150 4.24 -4.13 26.43
C MET A 150 5.62 -4.60 26.94
N SER A 151 6.22 -5.60 26.29
CA SER A 151 7.53 -6.16 26.65
C SER A 151 8.42 -6.44 25.44
N CYS A 152 9.68 -6.83 25.70
CA CYS A 152 10.63 -7.28 24.66
C CYS A 152 10.14 -8.54 23.90
N ASP A 153 9.35 -9.38 24.57
CA ASP A 153 8.83 -10.67 24.08
C ASP A 153 7.34 -10.60 23.68
N THR A 154 6.77 -9.39 23.60
CA THR A 154 5.40 -9.24 23.10
C THR A 154 5.41 -9.42 21.59
N GLU A 155 4.58 -10.34 21.08
CA GLU A 155 4.47 -10.62 19.65
C GLU A 155 3.66 -9.54 18.92
N PHE A 156 4.04 -9.23 17.69
CA PHE A 156 3.32 -8.30 16.80
C PHE A 156 3.10 -8.96 15.43
N ARG A 157 2.07 -8.56 14.67
CA ARG A 157 2.05 -8.83 13.23
C ARG A 157 3.04 -7.87 12.56
N VAL A 158 4.22 -8.36 12.18
CA VAL A 158 5.31 -7.53 11.63
C VAL A 158 5.18 -7.26 10.13
N ALA A 159 4.03 -7.65 9.55
CA ALA A 159 3.58 -7.31 8.21
C ALA A 159 4.70 -7.53 7.17
N SER A 160 5.02 -6.50 6.38
CA SER A 160 5.93 -6.64 5.25
C SER A 160 7.40 -6.92 5.60
N ILE A 161 7.80 -6.90 6.87
CA ILE A 161 9.10 -7.43 7.33
C ILE A 161 9.23 -8.94 6.97
N SER A 162 8.10 -9.64 6.81
CA SER A 162 8.04 -11.00 6.23
C SER A 162 8.88 -11.18 4.96
N LYS A 163 8.94 -10.16 4.10
CA LYS A 163 9.62 -10.21 2.79
C LYS A 163 11.15 -10.37 2.93
N THR A 164 11.74 -9.87 4.01
CA THR A 164 13.17 -10.03 4.30
C THR A 164 13.56 -11.51 4.35
N PHE A 165 12.71 -12.36 4.96
CA PHE A 165 12.93 -13.81 5.01
C PHE A 165 12.73 -14.49 3.65
N VAL A 166 11.83 -13.99 2.80
CA VAL A 166 11.67 -14.46 1.41
C VAL A 166 12.95 -14.23 0.60
N ALA A 167 13.54 -13.03 0.71
CA ALA A 167 14.79 -12.72 0.02
C ALA A 167 15.98 -13.53 0.56
N LEU A 168 16.13 -13.66 1.89
CA LEU A 168 17.15 -14.48 2.52
C LEU A 168 17.07 -15.96 2.07
N ALA A 169 15.86 -16.51 2.02
CA ALA A 169 15.63 -17.89 1.58
C ALA A 169 15.98 -18.11 0.11
N LEU A 170 15.57 -17.23 -0.80
CA LEU A 170 15.92 -17.36 -2.21
C LEU A 170 17.42 -17.14 -2.47
N LEU A 171 18.08 -16.26 -1.72
CA LEU A 171 19.54 -16.12 -1.76
C LEU A 171 20.24 -17.38 -1.27
N LYS A 172 19.78 -17.99 -0.18
CA LYS A 172 20.34 -19.25 0.32
C LYS A 172 20.12 -20.42 -0.67
N LEU A 173 18.93 -20.53 -1.25
CA LEU A 173 18.67 -21.51 -2.33
C LEU A 173 19.54 -21.26 -3.57
N GLN A 174 19.92 -20.01 -3.85
CA GLN A 174 20.86 -19.67 -4.93
C GLN A 174 22.31 -20.05 -4.57
N GLU A 175 22.74 -19.84 -3.33
CA GLU A 175 24.05 -20.31 -2.84
C GLU A 175 24.17 -21.84 -2.89
N GLU A 176 23.06 -22.55 -2.68
CA GLU A 176 22.92 -24.01 -2.82
C GLU A 176 22.77 -24.48 -4.27
N GLY A 177 22.79 -23.57 -5.26
CA GLY A 177 22.68 -23.89 -6.69
C GLY A 177 21.29 -24.32 -7.16
N LYS A 178 20.27 -24.22 -6.30
CA LYS A 178 18.90 -24.70 -6.58
C LYS A 178 18.04 -23.71 -7.36
N ILE A 179 18.39 -22.42 -7.34
CA ILE A 179 17.69 -21.37 -8.10
C ILE A 179 18.67 -20.29 -8.57
N ASN A 180 18.33 -19.61 -9.67
CA ASN A 180 19.07 -18.43 -10.14
C ASN A 180 18.11 -17.24 -10.16
N LEU A 181 18.38 -16.19 -9.37
CA LEU A 181 17.52 -15.00 -9.30
C LEU A 181 17.39 -14.28 -10.65
N TYR A 182 18.35 -14.45 -11.56
CA TYR A 182 18.32 -13.89 -12.90
C TYR A 182 17.66 -14.81 -13.95
N ALA A 183 17.22 -16.03 -13.59
CA ALA A 183 16.41 -16.85 -14.49
C ALA A 183 15.06 -16.19 -14.81
N ARG A 184 14.46 -16.53 -15.97
CA ARG A 184 13.09 -16.09 -16.26
C ARG A 184 12.13 -16.83 -15.35
N LEU A 185 11.09 -16.15 -14.86
CA LEU A 185 10.09 -16.76 -13.99
C LEU A 185 9.40 -17.95 -14.69
N GLN A 186 9.09 -17.81 -15.98
CA GLN A 186 8.42 -18.84 -16.79
C GLN A 186 9.28 -20.11 -17.01
N ASP A 187 10.60 -20.04 -16.84
CA ASP A 187 11.47 -21.23 -16.92
C ASP A 187 11.42 -22.06 -15.63
N VAL A 188 11.11 -21.41 -14.49
CA VAL A 188 11.09 -22.04 -13.16
C VAL A 188 9.65 -22.36 -12.70
N ALA A 189 8.68 -21.51 -13.03
CA ALA A 189 7.29 -21.62 -12.61
C ALA A 189 6.27 -21.27 -13.73
N PRO A 190 6.23 -22.05 -14.83
CA PRO A 190 5.30 -21.84 -15.94
C PRO A 190 3.80 -21.98 -15.57
N GLU A 191 3.48 -22.57 -14.42
CA GLU A 191 2.11 -22.72 -13.90
C GLU A 191 1.51 -21.41 -13.34
N ILE A 192 2.30 -20.35 -13.19
CA ILE A 192 1.84 -19.06 -12.67
C ILE A 192 1.32 -18.20 -13.85
N PRO A 193 0.07 -17.70 -13.79
CA PRO A 193 -0.58 -17.00 -14.90
C PRO A 193 -0.13 -15.53 -15.05
N VAL A 194 1.18 -15.32 -15.27
CA VAL A 194 1.77 -14.00 -15.54
C VAL A 194 1.52 -13.57 -16.97
N ASN A 195 1.07 -12.33 -17.15
CA ASN A 195 0.92 -11.71 -18.46
C ASN A 195 1.98 -10.60 -18.64
N ASN A 196 3.07 -10.94 -19.35
CA ASN A 196 4.13 -10.01 -19.72
C ASN A 196 4.09 -9.68 -21.22
N ARG A 197 3.68 -8.45 -21.57
CA ARG A 197 3.64 -7.97 -22.97
C ARG A 197 5.03 -7.82 -23.60
N TRP A 198 6.08 -7.84 -22.80
CA TRP A 198 7.47 -7.66 -23.23
C TRP A 198 8.30 -8.94 -23.12
N GLU A 199 7.69 -10.12 -22.92
CA GLU A 199 8.41 -11.36 -22.59
C GLU A 199 9.55 -11.72 -23.56
N ALA A 200 9.40 -11.42 -24.85
CA ALA A 200 10.43 -11.64 -25.87
C ALA A 200 11.66 -10.73 -25.76
N THR A 201 11.57 -9.55 -25.13
CA THR A 201 12.65 -8.54 -25.11
C THR A 201 13.06 -8.11 -23.70
N LYS A 202 12.15 -8.17 -22.74
CA LYS A 202 12.30 -7.92 -21.30
C LYS A 202 11.52 -9.02 -20.54
N PRO A 203 12.01 -10.27 -20.54
CA PRO A 203 11.37 -11.35 -19.79
C PRO A 203 11.35 -11.03 -18.30
N LEU A 204 10.28 -11.45 -17.61
CA LEU A 204 10.19 -11.29 -16.17
C LEU A 204 11.18 -12.24 -15.47
N ARG A 205 12.09 -11.72 -14.66
CA ARG A 205 13.07 -12.51 -13.89
C ARG A 205 12.73 -12.52 -12.41
N ILE A 206 13.20 -13.53 -11.68
CA ILE A 206 12.88 -13.72 -10.25
C ILE A 206 13.35 -12.52 -9.41
N VAL A 207 14.51 -11.94 -9.71
CA VAL A 207 15.04 -10.71 -9.11
C VAL A 207 14.07 -9.52 -9.23
N ASN A 208 13.24 -9.46 -10.28
CA ASN A 208 12.25 -8.38 -10.44
C ASN A 208 11.09 -8.49 -9.44
N LEU A 209 10.84 -9.67 -8.88
CA LEU A 209 9.85 -9.87 -7.82
C LEU A 209 10.35 -9.29 -6.49
N LEU A 210 11.64 -9.48 -6.19
CA LEU A 210 12.27 -9.06 -4.93
C LEU A 210 12.58 -7.55 -4.90
N GLU A 211 12.97 -6.95 -6.03
CA GLU A 211 13.19 -5.49 -6.15
C GLU A 211 11.91 -4.69 -6.50
N HIS A 212 10.74 -5.36 -6.56
CA HIS A 212 9.46 -4.77 -7.03
C HIS A 212 9.54 -4.10 -8.41
N THR A 213 10.35 -4.65 -9.32
CA THR A 213 10.49 -4.15 -10.70
C THR A 213 9.80 -5.02 -11.74
N ALA A 214 8.95 -5.98 -11.31
CA ALA A 214 8.13 -6.82 -12.18
C ALA A 214 7.14 -6.01 -13.05
N GLY A 215 6.78 -4.80 -12.62
CA GLY A 215 5.77 -3.96 -13.27
C GLY A 215 4.33 -4.38 -12.99
N PHE A 216 4.12 -5.30 -12.04
CA PHE A 216 2.82 -5.71 -11.53
C PHE A 216 2.03 -4.55 -10.90
N ASP A 217 0.73 -4.77 -10.71
CA ASP A 217 -0.06 -3.97 -9.79
C ASP A 217 0.11 -4.53 -8.35
N ASP A 218 -0.39 -3.83 -7.35
CA ASP A 218 -0.57 -4.42 -6.01
C ASP A 218 -1.89 -5.21 -5.93
N MET A 219 -2.18 -5.80 -4.76
CA MET A 219 -3.33 -6.69 -4.54
C MET A 219 -4.68 -6.14 -5.04
N GLU A 220 -5.52 -7.03 -5.57
CA GLU A 220 -6.94 -6.71 -5.71
C GLU A 220 -7.58 -6.57 -4.32
N PHE A 221 -8.56 -5.68 -4.16
CA PHE A 221 -9.24 -5.49 -2.88
C PHE A 221 -9.85 -6.79 -2.29
N SER A 222 -10.26 -7.73 -3.15
CA SER A 222 -10.74 -9.05 -2.73
C SER A 222 -9.66 -10.10 -2.45
N GLU A 223 -8.39 -9.77 -2.71
CA GLU A 223 -7.20 -10.61 -2.44
C GLU A 223 -6.51 -10.21 -1.12
N VAL A 224 -6.76 -9.00 -0.60
CA VAL A 224 -6.13 -8.52 0.65
C VAL A 224 -6.38 -9.47 1.83
N TYR A 225 -7.62 -9.93 2.00
CA TYR A 225 -8.01 -10.78 3.13
C TYR A 225 -8.56 -12.12 2.67
N ASN A 226 -8.12 -13.19 3.34
CA ASN A 226 -8.74 -14.50 3.27
C ASN A 226 -9.87 -14.58 4.32
N LEU A 227 -11.11 -14.37 3.87
CA LEU A 227 -12.30 -14.36 4.72
C LEU A 227 -13.14 -15.65 4.62
N LYS A 228 -12.69 -16.66 3.84
CA LYS A 228 -13.52 -17.82 3.46
C LYS A 228 -12.78 -19.15 3.41
N ASP A 229 -11.54 -19.16 2.96
CA ASP A 229 -10.74 -20.39 2.79
C ASP A 229 -9.90 -20.65 4.04
N ARG A 230 -9.33 -21.86 4.14
CA ARG A 230 -8.33 -22.21 5.17
C ARG A 230 -7.13 -21.25 5.15
N TYR A 231 -6.50 -20.99 6.30
CA TYR A 231 -5.40 -20.01 6.40
C TYR A 231 -4.21 -20.35 5.48
N ASP A 232 -3.95 -21.65 5.33
CA ASP A 232 -2.93 -22.31 4.50
C ASP A 232 -3.37 -22.52 3.05
N PHE A 233 -4.33 -21.74 2.54
CA PHE A 233 -4.77 -21.83 1.15
C PHE A 233 -3.58 -21.76 0.18
N PRO A 234 -3.48 -22.65 -0.84
CA PRO A 234 -2.27 -22.76 -1.66
C PRO A 234 -1.99 -21.50 -2.47
N LEU A 235 -0.74 -21.01 -2.45
CA LEU A 235 -0.35 -19.77 -3.13
C LEU A 235 -0.64 -19.82 -4.64
N LEU A 236 -0.36 -20.94 -5.29
CA LEU A 236 -0.66 -21.14 -6.71
C LEU A 236 -2.16 -20.97 -7.04
N ASP A 237 -3.05 -21.38 -6.14
CA ASP A 237 -4.50 -21.24 -6.35
C ASP A 237 -4.98 -19.81 -6.06
N VAL A 238 -4.30 -19.06 -5.19
CA VAL A 238 -4.49 -17.60 -5.06
C VAL A 238 -4.17 -16.93 -6.40
N PHE A 239 -3.02 -17.26 -6.99
CA PHE A 239 -2.57 -16.66 -8.25
C PHE A 239 -3.50 -16.98 -9.42
N LYS A 240 -4.02 -18.22 -9.49
CA LYS A 240 -5.03 -18.60 -10.48
C LYS A 240 -6.37 -17.90 -10.28
N ARG A 241 -6.75 -17.60 -9.04
CA ARG A 241 -8.00 -16.91 -8.67
C ARG A 241 -7.94 -15.40 -8.92
N PHE A 242 -6.82 -14.74 -8.60
CA PHE A 242 -6.63 -13.29 -8.69
C PHE A 242 -5.53 -12.94 -9.71
N GLN A 243 -5.87 -13.01 -11.00
CA GLN A 243 -4.87 -12.89 -12.08
C GLN A 243 -4.47 -11.45 -12.43
N ARG A 244 -5.30 -10.43 -12.13
CA ARG A 244 -5.02 -9.05 -12.60
C ARG A 244 -3.72 -8.44 -12.06
N PRO A 245 -3.31 -8.65 -10.79
CA PRO A 245 -2.05 -8.08 -10.29
C PRO A 245 -0.82 -8.61 -11.03
N GLN A 246 -0.91 -9.81 -11.60
CA GLN A 246 0.18 -10.51 -12.31
C GLN A 246 0.35 -10.05 -13.78
N VAL A 247 -0.29 -8.93 -14.14
CA VAL A 247 -0.17 -8.28 -15.45
C VAL A 247 0.89 -7.19 -15.38
N THR A 248 1.92 -7.26 -16.22
CA THR A 248 2.95 -6.21 -16.30
C THR A 248 2.38 -4.94 -16.93
N ARG A 249 2.49 -3.80 -16.25
CA ARG A 249 2.05 -2.47 -16.72
C ARG A 249 3.12 -1.71 -17.53
N TRP A 250 4.39 -2.10 -17.39
CA TRP A 250 5.56 -1.61 -18.13
C TRP A 250 6.63 -2.72 -18.18
N PRO A 251 7.68 -2.60 -19.00
CA PRO A 251 8.67 -3.67 -19.15
C PRO A 251 9.37 -4.00 -17.82
N PRO A 252 9.49 -5.28 -17.43
CA PRO A 252 10.19 -5.69 -16.22
C PRO A 252 11.63 -5.14 -16.12
N GLY A 253 12.07 -4.80 -14.91
CA GLY A 253 13.39 -4.23 -14.68
C GLY A 253 13.58 -2.84 -15.31
N THR A 254 12.55 -1.99 -15.22
CA THR A 254 12.66 -0.57 -15.62
C THR A 254 12.27 0.40 -14.50
N ARG A 255 11.13 0.16 -13.84
CA ARG A 255 10.59 1.02 -12.77
C ARG A 255 10.23 0.16 -11.56
N MET A 256 10.48 0.68 -10.35
CA MET A 256 10.03 0.06 -9.10
C MET A 256 8.58 0.48 -8.83
N SER A 257 7.73 -0.48 -8.45
CA SER A 257 6.39 -0.21 -7.91
C SER A 257 5.99 -1.39 -7.03
N TYR A 258 5.78 -1.10 -5.75
CA TYR A 258 5.63 -2.10 -4.69
C TYR A 258 4.44 -3.04 -4.94
N SER A 259 4.69 -4.35 -4.95
CA SER A 259 3.69 -5.38 -5.23
C SER A 259 3.80 -6.55 -4.24
N ASN A 260 2.76 -6.76 -3.43
CA ASN A 260 2.68 -7.93 -2.55
C ASN A 260 2.54 -9.25 -3.34
N PRO A 261 1.74 -9.33 -4.43
CA PRO A 261 1.70 -10.51 -5.31
C PRO A 261 3.06 -10.95 -5.84
N GLY A 262 3.93 -10.00 -6.21
CA GLY A 262 5.30 -10.32 -6.64
C GLY A 262 6.11 -11.06 -5.56
N ASN A 263 6.06 -10.58 -4.32
CA ASN A 263 6.74 -11.24 -3.19
C ASN A 263 6.06 -12.54 -2.75
N ALA A 264 4.75 -12.68 -2.93
CA ALA A 264 4.05 -13.94 -2.69
C ALA A 264 4.46 -15.02 -3.69
N ILE A 265 4.64 -14.66 -4.97
CA ILE A 265 5.21 -15.55 -5.99
C ILE A 265 6.64 -15.95 -5.61
N ALA A 266 7.47 -15.00 -5.15
CA ALA A 266 8.81 -15.31 -4.64
C ALA A 266 8.76 -16.31 -3.44
N GLY A 267 7.78 -16.18 -2.55
CA GLY A 267 7.50 -17.16 -1.50
C GLY A 267 7.13 -18.56 -2.02
N TYR A 268 6.28 -18.63 -3.04
CA TYR A 268 5.92 -19.90 -3.69
C TYR A 268 7.11 -20.57 -4.40
N LEU A 269 8.06 -19.80 -4.95
CA LEU A 269 9.28 -20.36 -5.53
C LEU A 269 10.14 -21.08 -4.48
N ILE A 270 10.13 -20.64 -3.22
CA ILE A 270 10.78 -21.36 -2.11
C ILE A 270 10.12 -22.73 -1.94
N GLU A 271 8.78 -22.81 -1.94
CA GLU A 271 8.05 -24.08 -1.81
C GLU A 271 8.41 -25.04 -2.96
N LYS A 272 8.33 -24.53 -4.20
CA LYS A 272 8.58 -25.31 -5.40
C LYS A 272 10.01 -25.86 -5.48
N VAL A 273 11.00 -25.07 -5.08
CA VAL A 273 12.43 -25.42 -5.21
C VAL A 273 12.97 -26.19 -4.00
N SER A 274 12.43 -25.96 -2.80
CA SER A 274 12.82 -26.71 -1.59
C SER A 274 12.07 -28.03 -1.41
N GLY A 275 10.86 -28.15 -1.98
CA GLY A 275 9.94 -29.27 -1.71
C GLY A 275 9.27 -29.20 -0.33
N GLN A 276 9.41 -28.09 0.40
CA GLN A 276 8.84 -27.89 1.73
C GLN A 276 7.78 -26.78 1.73
N PRO A 277 6.76 -26.81 2.63
CA PRO A 277 5.88 -25.67 2.84
C PRO A 277 6.68 -24.41 3.21
N PHE A 278 6.26 -23.25 2.71
CA PHE A 278 7.03 -22.00 2.81
C PHE A 278 7.37 -21.64 4.27
N ASP A 279 6.37 -21.68 5.14
CA ASP A 279 6.47 -21.38 6.56
C ASP A 279 7.42 -22.34 7.29
N SER A 280 7.36 -23.63 6.94
CA SER A 280 8.23 -24.68 7.46
C SER A 280 9.68 -24.47 7.04
N TYR A 281 9.92 -24.15 5.75
CA TYR A 281 11.27 -23.84 5.25
C TYR A 281 11.86 -22.62 5.96
N ILE A 282 11.10 -21.53 6.12
CA ILE A 282 11.58 -20.33 6.83
C ILE A 282 11.84 -20.62 8.31
N ARG A 283 10.96 -21.37 8.99
CA ARG A 283 11.13 -21.72 10.40
C ARG A 283 12.42 -22.50 10.65
N GLU A 284 12.63 -23.58 9.92
CA GLU A 284 13.78 -24.48 10.14
C GLU A 284 15.09 -23.89 9.59
N THR A 285 15.05 -23.15 8.48
CA THR A 285 16.26 -22.59 7.84
C THR A 285 16.72 -21.28 8.48
N PHE A 286 15.81 -20.45 9.00
CA PHE A 286 16.15 -19.12 9.53
C PHE A 286 15.69 -18.89 10.96
N LEU A 287 14.40 -19.05 11.27
CA LEU A 287 13.89 -18.61 12.57
C LEU A 287 14.56 -19.39 13.72
N ARG A 288 14.62 -20.72 13.65
CA ARG A 288 15.29 -21.54 14.68
C ARG A 288 16.82 -21.30 14.74
N PRO A 289 17.59 -21.27 13.63
CA PRO A 289 19.02 -20.94 13.68
C PRO A 289 19.37 -19.51 14.16
N LEU A 290 18.45 -18.56 14.05
CA LEU A 290 18.59 -17.21 14.62
C LEU A 290 18.09 -17.13 16.08
N GLY A 291 17.55 -18.22 16.64
CA GLY A 291 16.96 -18.23 17.98
C GLY A 291 15.62 -17.47 18.09
N MET A 292 14.91 -17.30 16.97
CA MET A 292 13.55 -16.75 16.90
C MET A 292 12.56 -17.91 17.10
N GLU A 293 12.36 -18.31 18.35
CA GLU A 293 11.59 -19.52 18.72
C GLU A 293 10.07 -19.33 18.74
N LYS A 294 9.57 -18.09 18.82
CA LYS A 294 8.15 -17.74 18.86
C LYS A 294 7.67 -17.13 17.55
N ALA A 295 8.56 -16.46 16.82
CA ALA A 295 8.29 -15.93 15.50
C ALA A 295 7.78 -17.03 14.55
N ASP A 296 6.73 -16.73 13.78
CA ASP A 296 6.09 -17.73 12.91
C ASP A 296 5.14 -17.11 11.87
N PHE A 297 4.81 -17.88 10.82
CA PHE A 297 3.79 -17.51 9.84
C PHE A 297 2.40 -18.06 10.17
N PRO A 298 2.20 -19.34 10.56
CA PRO A 298 0.98 -19.79 11.22
C PRO A 298 0.58 -18.93 12.43
N PHE A 299 -0.73 -18.79 12.66
CA PHE A 299 -1.25 -18.18 13.89
C PHE A 299 -1.67 -19.29 14.85
N THR A 300 -0.72 -19.76 15.66
CA THR A 300 -0.88 -20.92 16.55
C THR A 300 -1.44 -20.51 17.92
N ASP A 301 -2.02 -21.47 18.66
CA ASP A 301 -2.45 -21.24 20.05
C ASP A 301 -1.28 -20.88 21.00
N ALA A 302 -0.03 -21.18 20.62
CA ALA A 302 1.16 -20.75 21.36
C ALA A 302 1.50 -19.26 21.18
N ILE A 303 1.21 -18.69 19.99
CA ILE A 303 1.48 -17.28 19.67
C ILE A 303 0.33 -16.37 20.09
N LYS A 304 -0.91 -16.89 19.99
CA LYS A 304 -2.14 -16.17 20.36
C LYS A 304 -2.13 -15.45 21.72
N PRO A 305 -1.63 -16.02 22.84
CA PRO A 305 -1.55 -15.30 24.12
C PRO A 305 -0.40 -14.28 24.17
N LEU A 306 0.60 -14.39 23.31
CA LEU A 306 1.75 -13.48 23.25
C LEU A 306 1.46 -12.23 22.40
N LEU A 307 0.67 -12.40 21.33
CA LEU A 307 0.32 -11.34 20.36
C LEU A 307 -0.34 -10.14 21.06
N ALA A 308 0.20 -8.94 20.86
CA ALA A 308 -0.43 -7.69 21.27
C ALA A 308 -1.80 -7.53 20.60
N THR A 309 -2.75 -6.89 21.28
CA THR A 309 -3.99 -6.47 20.62
C THR A 309 -3.70 -5.26 19.75
N GLY A 310 -4.04 -5.33 18.47
CA GLY A 310 -3.91 -4.21 17.54
C GLY A 310 -5.06 -3.21 17.68
N TYR A 311 -4.78 -1.92 17.47
CA TYR A 311 -5.74 -0.84 17.66
C TYR A 311 -5.83 0.15 16.50
N GLU A 312 -7.02 0.70 16.29
CA GLU A 312 -7.30 1.74 15.31
C GLU A 312 -8.05 2.91 15.94
N LYS A 313 -7.96 4.09 15.30
CA LYS A 313 -8.71 5.31 15.65
C LYS A 313 -8.34 5.88 17.03
N ASN A 314 -8.89 7.05 17.34
CA ASN A 314 -8.78 7.73 18.63
C ASN A 314 -10.21 8.10 19.10
N PRO A 315 -10.70 7.61 20.25
CA PRO A 315 -10.04 6.68 21.18
C PRO A 315 -9.73 5.30 20.54
N PRO A 316 -8.70 4.58 21.05
CA PRO A 316 -8.30 3.28 20.50
C PRO A 316 -9.43 2.24 20.50
N LYS A 317 -9.67 1.63 19.34
CA LYS A 317 -10.60 0.52 19.13
C LYS A 317 -9.82 -0.72 18.70
N ALA A 318 -10.00 -1.84 19.41
CA ALA A 318 -9.35 -3.10 19.06
C ALA A 318 -9.79 -3.59 17.67
N VAL A 319 -8.85 -4.15 16.89
CA VAL A 319 -9.12 -4.83 15.62
C VAL A 319 -9.11 -6.35 15.78
N GLY A 320 -9.77 -7.06 14.86
CA GLY A 320 -9.71 -8.52 14.79
C GLY A 320 -8.43 -9.02 14.10
N TYR A 321 -8.31 -10.34 14.00
CA TYR A 321 -7.26 -11.00 13.21
C TYR A 321 -7.83 -11.51 11.88
N PRO A 322 -7.83 -10.73 10.79
CA PRO A 322 -8.13 -11.25 9.47
C PRO A 322 -6.89 -11.99 8.91
N PHE A 323 -7.09 -13.21 8.43
CA PHE A 323 -6.08 -13.92 7.64
C PHE A 323 -5.88 -13.23 6.29
N ILE A 324 -4.70 -13.39 5.69
CA ILE A 324 -4.36 -12.88 4.35
C ILE A 324 -3.98 -14.06 3.43
N TYR A 325 -4.27 -13.97 2.14
CA TYR A 325 -3.86 -15.00 1.19
C TYR A 325 -2.34 -14.99 0.95
N LEU A 326 -1.75 -13.79 0.86
CA LEU A 326 -0.35 -13.58 0.49
C LEU A 326 0.59 -13.70 1.70
N ARG A 327 0.56 -14.83 2.41
CA ARG A 327 1.32 -15.07 3.67
C ARG A 327 2.80 -14.65 3.58
N PRO A 328 3.59 -15.03 2.54
CA PRO A 328 5.01 -14.64 2.44
C PRO A 328 5.24 -13.12 2.38
N ALA A 329 4.24 -12.36 1.91
CA ALA A 329 4.34 -10.92 1.81
C ALA A 329 4.01 -10.19 3.13
N GLY A 330 3.39 -10.84 4.13
CA GLY A 330 2.81 -10.07 5.25
C GLY A 330 2.34 -10.75 6.52
N ASP A 331 2.43 -12.08 6.72
CA ASP A 331 1.82 -12.74 7.90
C ASP A 331 2.79 -13.24 8.98
N LEU A 332 4.08 -12.87 8.92
CA LEU A 332 5.02 -13.15 10.02
C LEU A 332 4.57 -12.44 11.31
N LYS A 333 4.64 -13.17 12.43
CA LYS A 333 4.68 -12.62 13.79
C LYS A 333 6.10 -12.70 14.30
N ALA A 334 6.54 -11.66 15.00
CA ALA A 334 7.79 -11.66 15.75
C ALA A 334 7.73 -10.59 16.85
N SER A 335 8.45 -10.83 17.93
CA SER A 335 8.67 -9.85 19.00
C SER A 335 9.86 -8.91 18.71
N PRO A 336 9.98 -7.76 19.41
CA PRO A 336 11.15 -6.88 19.30
C PRO A 336 12.47 -7.61 19.55
N GLY A 337 12.51 -8.50 20.55
CA GLY A 337 13.70 -9.29 20.90
C GLY A 337 14.13 -10.27 19.81
N GLU A 338 13.18 -10.84 19.07
CA GLU A 338 13.48 -11.73 17.94
C GLU A 338 13.93 -10.98 16.68
N LEU A 339 13.27 -9.88 16.33
CA LEU A 339 13.73 -9.04 15.22
C LEU A 339 15.08 -8.38 15.50
N ALA A 340 15.46 -8.18 16.77
CA ALA A 340 16.82 -7.76 17.11
C ALA A 340 17.88 -8.83 16.72
N LYS A 341 17.53 -10.12 16.73
CA LYS A 341 18.42 -11.21 16.26
C LYS A 341 18.57 -11.16 14.73
N LEU A 342 17.51 -10.82 14.00
CA LEU A 342 17.59 -10.52 12.56
C LEU A 342 18.50 -9.30 12.29
N VAL A 343 18.37 -8.21 13.05
CA VAL A 343 19.25 -7.03 12.92
C VAL A 343 20.71 -7.40 13.18
N GLN A 344 20.99 -8.16 14.25
CA GLN A 344 22.34 -8.67 14.54
C GLN A 344 22.89 -9.57 13.43
N PHE A 345 22.06 -10.45 12.86
CA PHE A 345 22.42 -11.34 11.76
C PHE A 345 22.82 -10.57 10.49
N LEU A 346 22.08 -9.51 10.15
CA LEU A 346 22.37 -8.63 9.01
C LEU A 346 23.65 -7.82 9.23
N LEU A 347 23.84 -7.26 10.43
CA LEU A 347 25.07 -6.55 10.82
C LEU A 347 26.31 -7.47 10.79
N ARG A 348 26.16 -8.73 11.24
CA ARG A 348 27.18 -9.78 11.17
C ARG A 348 27.30 -10.43 9.79
N ARG A 349 26.76 -9.79 8.74
CA ARG A 349 26.86 -10.20 7.34
C ARG A 349 26.50 -11.67 7.09
N GLY A 350 25.40 -12.13 7.69
CA GLY A 350 24.82 -13.46 7.44
C GLY A 350 25.28 -14.56 8.40
N ARG A 351 25.90 -14.19 9.53
CA ARG A 351 26.41 -15.11 10.55
C ARG A 351 25.56 -15.09 11.83
N THR A 352 25.22 -16.29 12.33
CA THR A 352 24.54 -16.52 13.61
C THR A 352 25.46 -17.36 14.51
N GLY A 353 25.88 -16.81 15.66
CA GLY A 353 26.97 -17.37 16.46
C GLY A 353 28.24 -17.59 15.62
N GLU A 354 28.70 -18.83 15.56
CA GLU A 354 29.83 -19.26 14.72
C GLU A 354 29.43 -19.68 13.30
N ILE A 355 28.14 -19.81 12.99
CA ILE A 355 27.62 -20.39 11.75
C ILE A 355 27.38 -19.29 10.71
N GLN A 356 28.08 -19.36 9.57
CA GLN A 356 27.77 -18.58 8.39
C GLN A 356 26.58 -19.22 7.65
N LEU A 357 25.37 -18.67 7.82
CA LEU A 357 24.14 -19.25 7.30
C LEU A 357 23.86 -18.83 5.84
N VAL A 358 24.20 -17.57 5.53
CA VAL A 358 24.10 -16.89 4.22
C VAL A 358 25.41 -16.12 4.01
N LYS A 359 25.95 -16.07 2.80
CA LYS A 359 27.25 -15.43 2.53
C LYS A 359 27.20 -13.90 2.66
N PRO A 360 28.32 -13.23 3.03
CA PRO A 360 28.39 -11.77 3.09
C PRO A 360 28.00 -11.07 1.78
N GLU A 361 28.35 -11.64 0.63
CA GLU A 361 28.04 -11.11 -0.69
C GLU A 361 26.53 -11.12 -0.97
N SER A 362 25.81 -12.13 -0.46
CA SER A 362 24.34 -12.21 -0.56
C SER A 362 23.67 -11.14 0.30
N ILE A 363 24.19 -10.85 1.50
CA ILE A 363 23.68 -9.75 2.34
C ILE A 363 23.94 -8.39 1.66
N LEU A 364 25.14 -8.17 1.11
CA LEU A 364 25.44 -6.97 0.31
C LEU A 364 24.50 -6.86 -0.90
N ARG A 365 24.17 -7.98 -1.56
CA ARG A 365 23.22 -7.98 -2.68
C ARG A 365 21.78 -7.61 -2.26
N MET A 366 21.36 -7.88 -1.02
CA MET A 366 20.07 -7.39 -0.53
C MET A 366 20.01 -5.87 -0.43
N GLU A 367 21.15 -5.23 -0.13
CA GLU A 367 21.24 -3.80 0.19
C GLU A 367 21.23 -2.88 -1.05
N VAL A 368 21.47 -3.44 -2.24
CA VAL A 368 21.70 -2.69 -3.48
C VAL A 368 20.58 -2.94 -4.51
N PRO A 369 19.95 -1.90 -5.07
CA PRO A 369 19.07 -2.03 -6.25
C PRO A 369 19.91 -2.18 -7.53
N GLU A 370 19.54 -3.11 -8.42
CA GLU A 370 20.23 -3.28 -9.72
C GLU A 370 19.32 -3.09 -10.93
N THR A 371 18.03 -3.44 -10.80
CA THR A 371 17.18 -3.62 -11.98
C THR A 371 16.51 -2.34 -12.46
N THR A 372 16.28 -1.33 -11.60
CA THR A 372 15.63 -0.07 -12.01
C THR A 372 16.47 0.73 -13.01
N LEU A 373 15.83 1.58 -13.82
CA LEU A 373 16.54 2.55 -14.67
C LEU A 373 17.37 3.54 -13.83
N GLY A 374 16.93 3.89 -12.62
CA GLY A 374 17.69 4.73 -11.70
C GLY A 374 19.02 4.08 -11.30
N ALA A 375 18.98 2.82 -10.86
CA ALA A 375 20.17 2.03 -10.52
C ALA A 375 21.11 1.88 -11.72
N LYS A 376 20.58 1.52 -12.89
CA LYS A 376 21.35 1.38 -14.14
C LYS A 376 21.99 2.67 -14.64
N ASN A 377 21.52 3.84 -14.18
CA ASN A 377 22.13 5.14 -14.47
C ASN A 377 23.05 5.65 -13.34
N GLY A 378 23.22 4.88 -12.26
CA GLY A 378 24.18 5.18 -11.17
C GLY A 378 23.56 5.65 -9.84
N LEU A 379 22.25 5.55 -9.64
CA LEU A 379 21.65 5.80 -8.32
C LEU A 379 21.86 4.59 -7.39
N ARG A 380 22.75 4.75 -6.39
CA ARG A 380 23.07 3.70 -5.40
C ARG A 380 21.90 3.38 -4.47
N LEU A 381 21.17 4.38 -4.01
CA LEU A 381 20.10 4.23 -3.03
C LEU A 381 18.78 3.80 -3.66
N GLY A 382 18.08 2.87 -3.02
CA GLY A 382 16.79 2.39 -3.49
C GLY A 382 16.34 1.14 -2.79
N TYR A 383 15.67 0.25 -3.53
CA TYR A 383 15.02 -0.95 -3.03
C TYR A 383 15.70 -2.15 -3.70
N GLY A 384 16.52 -2.86 -2.93
CA GLY A 384 17.18 -4.11 -3.32
C GLY A 384 16.29 -5.31 -3.05
N LEU A 385 16.84 -6.43 -2.59
CA LEU A 385 16.08 -7.67 -2.41
C LEU A 385 15.29 -7.65 -1.10
N ALA A 386 14.02 -7.23 -1.17
CA ALA A 386 13.14 -7.05 -0.01
C ALA A 386 13.75 -6.24 1.16
N ASN A 387 14.58 -5.25 0.80
CA ASN A 387 15.36 -4.41 1.71
C ASN A 387 15.62 -3.09 0.99
N TYR A 388 15.47 -1.95 1.65
CA TYR A 388 15.68 -0.64 1.03
C TYR A 388 16.47 0.34 1.87
N SER A 389 17.11 1.27 1.17
CA SER A 389 17.81 2.42 1.74
C SER A 389 16.82 3.47 2.24
N SER A 390 16.94 3.86 3.50
CA SER A 390 16.17 4.91 4.16
C SER A 390 17.10 6.02 4.64
N VAL A 391 16.80 7.26 4.24
CA VAL A 391 17.60 8.45 4.56
C VAL A 391 16.86 9.30 5.60
N GLN A 392 17.30 9.21 6.86
CA GLN A 392 16.71 9.92 8.00
C GLN A 392 17.81 10.26 9.01
N GLY A 393 17.65 11.31 9.82
CA GLY A 393 18.63 11.69 10.85
C GLY A 393 20.04 12.08 10.34
N GLY A 394 20.19 12.28 9.03
CA GLY A 394 21.48 12.56 8.37
C GLY A 394 22.31 11.31 8.05
N VAL A 395 21.75 10.10 8.18
CA VAL A 395 22.40 8.82 7.89
C VAL A 395 21.64 8.03 6.82
N VAL A 396 22.30 7.04 6.23
CA VAL A 396 21.66 6.00 5.40
C VAL A 396 21.51 4.75 6.27
N THR A 397 20.32 4.14 6.22
CA THR A 397 20.03 2.86 6.88
C THR A 397 19.41 1.89 5.89
N HIS A 398 19.60 0.59 6.11
CA HIS A 398 18.99 -0.50 5.36
C HIS A 398 17.92 -1.19 6.22
N GLY A 399 16.94 -1.86 5.62
CA GLY A 399 15.90 -2.58 6.34
C GLY A 399 14.54 -2.58 5.65
N HIS A 400 13.47 -2.74 6.43
CA HIS A 400 12.10 -2.80 5.92
C HIS A 400 11.06 -2.33 6.94
N ASP A 401 9.96 -1.72 6.46
CA ASP A 401 8.78 -1.36 7.25
C ASP A 401 7.61 -2.35 7.06
N GLY A 402 6.58 -2.25 7.89
CA GLY A 402 5.37 -3.04 7.75
C GLY A 402 4.15 -2.28 8.26
N GLY A 403 3.01 -2.55 7.63
CA GLY A 403 1.70 -2.11 8.08
C GLY A 403 0.66 -3.18 7.76
N ILE A 404 -0.18 -3.47 8.74
CA ILE A 404 -1.39 -4.31 8.63
C ILE A 404 -2.40 -3.80 9.66
N ASP A 405 -3.67 -4.20 9.57
CA ASP A 405 -4.72 -3.72 10.49
C ASP A 405 -4.28 -3.77 11.95
N GLY A 406 -4.28 -2.60 12.62
CA GLY A 406 -3.85 -2.45 14.00
C GLY A 406 -2.35 -2.54 14.30
N PHE A 407 -1.45 -2.70 13.31
CA PHE A 407 0.00 -2.79 13.54
C PHE A 407 0.84 -1.99 12.53
N VAL A 408 1.92 -1.37 13.03
CA VAL A 408 2.95 -0.72 12.21
C VAL A 408 4.31 -1.17 12.72
N SER A 409 5.25 -1.49 11.84
CA SER A 409 6.55 -2.04 12.20
C SER A 409 7.68 -1.42 11.38
N SER A 410 8.86 -1.31 11.96
CA SER A 410 10.08 -0.83 11.33
C SER A 410 11.26 -1.62 11.90
N TYR A 411 12.14 -2.11 11.05
CA TYR A 411 13.50 -2.44 11.47
C TYR A 411 14.51 -1.73 10.56
N ARG A 412 15.64 -1.32 11.13
CA ARG A 412 16.75 -0.71 10.39
C ARG A 412 18.10 -1.18 10.92
N TYR A 413 19.11 -1.12 10.07
CA TYR A 413 20.50 -1.35 10.41
C TYR A 413 21.43 -0.49 9.55
N MET A 414 22.61 -0.17 10.06
CA MET A 414 23.68 0.57 9.40
C MET A 414 24.99 -0.20 9.61
N PRO A 415 25.41 -1.05 8.66
CA PRO A 415 26.58 -1.91 8.84
C PRO A 415 27.89 -1.12 8.96
N GLU A 416 27.99 0.06 8.35
CA GLU A 416 29.18 0.92 8.39
C GLU A 416 29.56 1.38 9.81
N HIS A 417 28.58 1.46 10.71
CA HIS A 417 28.76 1.86 12.12
C HIS A 417 28.20 0.80 13.09
N ASN A 418 27.92 -0.41 12.60
CA ASN A 418 27.54 -1.59 13.37
C ASN A 418 26.36 -1.40 14.36
N TRP A 419 25.33 -0.64 13.98
CA TRP A 419 24.13 -0.42 14.81
C TRP A 419 22.82 -0.67 14.04
N GLY A 420 21.73 -0.85 14.76
CA GLY A 420 20.39 -1.00 14.21
C GLY A 420 19.29 -0.91 15.28
N TYR A 421 18.03 -0.95 14.86
CA TYR A 421 16.89 -0.92 15.76
C TYR A 421 15.67 -1.65 15.21
N VAL A 422 14.72 -1.92 16.09
CA VAL A 422 13.37 -2.40 15.81
C VAL A 422 12.38 -1.50 16.54
N VAL A 423 11.30 -1.08 15.88
CA VAL A 423 10.17 -0.33 16.45
C VAL A 423 8.86 -0.97 15.94
N LEU A 424 8.05 -1.50 16.85
CA LEU A 424 6.77 -2.15 16.56
C LEU A 424 5.67 -1.44 17.34
N LEU A 425 4.61 -0.99 16.67
CA LEU A 425 3.44 -0.34 17.25
C LEU A 425 2.22 -1.25 17.14
N ASN A 426 1.39 -1.27 18.19
CA ASN A 426 0.06 -1.90 18.13
C ASN A 426 -1.05 -0.91 17.77
N SER A 427 -0.74 0.11 16.95
CA SER A 427 -1.76 0.96 16.36
C SER A 427 -1.37 1.56 15.01
N THR A 428 -2.36 1.69 14.12
CA THR A 428 -2.26 2.45 12.86
C THR A 428 -2.82 3.88 12.97
N ASN A 429 -3.21 4.33 14.17
CA ASN A 429 -3.86 5.64 14.38
C ASN A 429 -3.02 6.84 13.91
N SER A 430 -1.69 6.79 14.04
CA SER A 430 -0.80 7.87 13.60
C SER A 430 0.54 7.35 13.07
N GLY A 431 0.80 7.59 11.78
CA GLY A 431 2.12 7.37 11.18
C GLY A 431 3.22 8.27 11.75
N ARG A 432 2.87 9.39 12.42
CA ARG A 432 3.87 10.25 13.07
C ARG A 432 4.50 9.59 14.29
N ALA A 433 3.81 8.63 14.92
CA ALA A 433 4.37 7.88 16.04
C ALA A 433 5.59 7.06 15.59
N VAL A 434 5.47 6.30 14.49
CA VAL A 434 6.61 5.52 13.96
C VAL A 434 7.70 6.43 13.38
N GLU A 435 7.37 7.56 12.71
CA GLU A 435 8.41 8.53 12.28
C GLU A 435 9.18 9.09 13.50
N GLY A 436 8.47 9.42 14.58
CA GLY A 436 9.04 9.95 15.81
C GLY A 436 9.93 8.94 16.54
N LEU A 437 9.45 7.71 16.75
CA LEU A 437 10.23 6.65 17.38
C LEU A 437 11.45 6.25 16.54
N ASN A 438 11.29 6.11 15.21
CA ASN A 438 12.42 5.86 14.30
C ASN A 438 13.46 6.98 14.38
N ARG A 439 13.03 8.26 14.39
CA ARG A 439 13.94 9.41 14.51
C ARG A 439 14.65 9.42 15.86
N LEU A 440 13.95 9.17 16.97
CA LEU A 440 14.55 9.08 18.30
C LEU A 440 15.59 7.95 18.38
N ALA A 441 15.29 6.77 17.83
CA ALA A 441 16.23 5.65 17.78
C ALA A 441 17.48 5.97 16.92
N ILE A 442 17.31 6.60 15.75
CA ILE A 442 18.42 7.04 14.89
C ILE A 442 19.26 8.10 15.61
N ASP A 443 18.63 9.17 16.13
CA ASP A 443 19.34 10.27 16.75
C ASP A 443 20.09 9.80 18.01
N PHE A 444 19.57 8.81 18.76
CA PHE A 444 20.26 8.16 19.89
C PHE A 444 21.43 7.26 19.46
N LEU A 445 21.24 6.38 18.47
CA LEU A 445 22.27 5.42 18.04
C LEU A 445 23.40 6.05 17.20
N SER A 446 23.13 7.19 16.57
CA SER A 446 24.08 7.92 15.72
C SER A 446 24.65 9.20 16.36
N LYS A 447 24.47 9.40 17.67
CA LYS A 447 24.88 10.62 18.39
C LYS A 447 26.41 10.83 18.43
N ASP A 448 27.18 9.74 18.50
CA ASP A 448 28.63 9.76 18.73
C ASP A 448 29.47 9.61 17.45
N PHE A 449 28.82 9.49 16.28
CA PHE A 449 29.49 9.21 15.00
C PHE A 449 29.40 10.39 14.01
N PRO A 450 30.42 10.62 13.16
CA PRO A 450 30.36 11.65 12.14
C PRO A 450 29.26 11.34 11.12
N LYS A 451 28.52 12.38 10.70
CA LYS A 451 27.49 12.30 9.66
C LYS A 451 27.96 13.04 8.38
N PRO A 452 28.97 12.51 7.67
CA PRO A 452 29.52 13.17 6.50
C PRO A 452 28.45 13.31 5.41
N LYS A 453 28.50 14.42 4.67
CA LYS A 453 27.67 14.64 3.50
C LYS A 453 28.56 14.73 2.27
N GLN A 454 28.21 14.02 1.21
CA GLN A 454 28.85 14.09 -0.10
C GLN A 454 28.92 15.56 -0.54
N ALA A 455 30.14 16.02 -0.87
CA ALA A 455 30.38 17.41 -1.23
C ALA A 455 29.53 17.81 -2.43
N ALA A 456 28.90 18.99 -2.36
CA ALA A 456 28.15 19.52 -3.48
C ALA A 456 29.11 20.09 -4.54
N ILE A 457 28.85 19.81 -5.81
CA ILE A 457 29.55 20.42 -6.94
C ILE A 457 28.73 21.57 -7.51
N ASN A 458 29.41 22.62 -7.97
CA ASN A 458 28.77 23.74 -8.64
C ASN A 458 28.61 23.43 -10.13
N LEU A 459 27.37 23.21 -10.57
CA LEU A 459 27.01 23.18 -11.99
C LEU A 459 26.55 24.56 -12.44
N ALA A 460 26.81 24.94 -13.69
CA ALA A 460 26.38 26.23 -14.20
C ALA A 460 24.84 26.29 -14.32
N PRO A 461 24.18 27.45 -14.12
CA PRO A 461 22.72 27.55 -14.21
C PRO A 461 22.13 27.05 -15.55
N LYS A 462 22.88 27.23 -16.66
CA LYS A 462 22.54 26.70 -17.99
C LYS A 462 22.50 25.16 -18.02
N GLU A 463 23.36 24.49 -17.26
CA GLU A 463 23.36 23.03 -17.14
C GLU A 463 22.21 22.55 -16.25
N LEU A 464 21.92 23.27 -15.16
CA LEU A 464 20.77 22.94 -14.29
C LEU A 464 19.43 23.10 -15.02
N GLN A 465 19.34 24.07 -15.93
CA GLN A 465 18.13 24.31 -16.73
C GLN A 465 17.73 23.09 -17.58
N LYS A 466 18.68 22.21 -17.96
CA LYS A 466 18.38 20.97 -18.70
C LYS A 466 17.52 19.99 -17.90
N TYR A 467 17.46 20.12 -16.57
CA TYR A 467 16.65 19.32 -15.65
C TYR A 467 15.30 19.97 -15.28
N ALA A 468 15.11 21.26 -15.54
CA ALA A 468 13.88 21.96 -15.21
C ALA A 468 12.66 21.40 -15.96
N GLY A 469 11.49 21.41 -15.31
CA GLY A 469 10.23 20.92 -15.88
C GLY A 469 9.28 20.35 -14.84
N TYR A 470 8.12 19.89 -15.31
CA TYR A 470 7.19 19.06 -14.53
C TYR A 470 7.41 17.60 -14.89
N TYR A 471 7.49 16.73 -13.89
CA TYR A 471 7.65 15.28 -14.03
C TYR A 471 6.43 14.60 -13.46
N ALA A 472 5.71 13.84 -14.29
CA ALA A 472 4.52 13.10 -13.87
C ALA A 472 4.90 11.67 -13.45
N SER A 473 4.25 11.15 -12.40
CA SER A 473 4.43 9.76 -11.93
C SER A 473 4.17 8.76 -13.06
N ARG A 474 5.03 7.75 -13.20
CA ARG A 474 4.92 6.68 -14.21
C ARG A 474 5.06 5.27 -13.62
N ALA A 475 5.06 5.15 -12.29
CA ALA A 475 5.12 3.88 -11.57
C ALA A 475 4.19 3.81 -10.33
N PRO A 476 2.92 4.27 -10.41
CA PRO A 476 2.01 4.31 -9.26
C PRO A 476 1.75 2.91 -8.70
N ARG A 477 1.80 2.76 -7.37
CA ARG A 477 1.63 1.46 -6.68
C ARG A 477 0.33 0.74 -7.06
N SER A 478 -0.78 1.47 -7.11
CA SER A 478 -2.08 0.96 -7.55
C SER A 478 -2.50 1.65 -8.85
N GLN A 479 -2.80 0.88 -9.90
CA GLN A 479 -3.31 1.43 -11.15
C GLN A 479 -4.69 2.08 -10.98
N LEU A 480 -5.52 1.55 -10.07
CA LEU A 480 -6.85 2.07 -9.78
C LEU A 480 -6.82 3.49 -9.17
N LEU A 481 -5.78 3.80 -8.38
CA LEU A 481 -5.60 5.09 -7.70
C LEU A 481 -4.69 6.06 -8.47
N ALA A 482 -4.07 5.62 -9.56
CA ALA A 482 -3.12 6.40 -10.37
C ALA A 482 -3.68 7.73 -10.91
N PHE A 483 -5.00 7.89 -10.99
CA PHE A 483 -5.63 9.16 -11.37
C PHE A 483 -5.42 10.27 -10.33
N LEU A 484 -5.20 9.93 -9.06
CA LEU A 484 -4.89 10.91 -8.00
C LEU A 484 -3.50 11.52 -8.22
N ASP A 485 -2.51 10.69 -8.56
CA ASP A 485 -1.16 11.13 -8.96
C ASP A 485 -1.18 11.99 -10.23
N ASP A 486 -2.04 11.66 -11.20
CA ASP A 486 -2.17 12.41 -12.46
C ASP A 486 -2.84 13.80 -12.28
N LEU A 487 -3.71 13.95 -11.27
CA LEU A 487 -4.37 15.21 -10.94
C LEU A 487 -3.53 16.09 -10.01
N ALA A 488 -3.08 15.56 -8.87
CA ALA A 488 -2.49 16.34 -7.78
C ALA A 488 -1.00 16.04 -7.51
N GLY A 489 -0.48 14.96 -8.09
CA GLY A 489 0.89 14.49 -7.88
C GLY A 489 1.92 15.10 -8.82
N GLY A 490 3.01 14.35 -9.03
CA GLY A 490 4.16 14.77 -9.81
C GLY A 490 5.07 15.79 -9.12
N THR A 491 6.24 16.01 -9.72
CA THR A 491 7.31 16.86 -9.16
C THR A 491 7.63 18.00 -10.12
N ARG A 492 7.67 19.22 -9.61
CA ARG A 492 8.23 20.38 -10.31
C ARG A 492 9.71 20.51 -9.97
N ILE A 493 10.53 20.57 -11.01
CA ILE A 493 11.95 20.89 -10.91
C ILE A 493 12.15 22.29 -11.50
N ARG A 494 12.72 23.20 -10.71
CA ARG A 494 12.93 24.61 -11.08
C ARG A 494 14.35 25.04 -10.74
N VAL A 495 14.94 25.92 -11.54
CA VAL A 495 16.14 26.67 -11.16
C VAL A 495 15.69 27.95 -10.46
N ILE A 496 16.09 28.14 -9.19
CA ILE A 496 15.78 29.32 -8.37
C ILE A 496 17.09 29.78 -7.74
N ASN A 497 17.45 31.05 -7.92
CA ASN A 497 18.68 31.65 -7.40
C ASN A 497 19.95 30.82 -7.72
N GLY A 498 20.04 30.32 -8.96
CA GLY A 498 21.14 29.48 -9.43
C GLY A 498 21.18 28.04 -8.89
N LYS A 499 20.26 27.64 -8.02
CA LYS A 499 20.16 26.27 -7.48
C LYS A 499 18.99 25.51 -8.11
N LEU A 500 19.14 24.20 -8.29
CA LEU A 500 18.02 23.32 -8.63
C LEU A 500 17.12 23.16 -7.39
N THR A 501 15.81 23.08 -7.60
CA THR A 501 14.82 22.89 -6.53
C THR A 501 13.77 21.88 -6.95
N ARG A 502 13.30 21.04 -6.02
CA ARG A 502 12.15 20.14 -6.17
C ARG A 502 10.96 20.64 -5.35
N SER A 503 9.75 20.54 -5.88
CA SER A 503 8.51 20.72 -5.11
C SER A 503 7.40 19.83 -5.65
N GLY A 504 6.40 19.52 -4.82
CA GLY A 504 5.11 19.02 -5.32
C GLY A 504 4.38 20.08 -6.15
N LEU A 505 3.19 19.74 -6.66
CA LEU A 505 2.35 20.65 -7.45
C LEU A 505 1.87 21.88 -6.63
N PHE A 506 1.75 21.74 -5.31
CA PHE A 506 1.36 22.83 -4.39
C PHE A 506 2.35 23.02 -3.23
N GLY A 507 3.48 22.32 -3.24
CA GLY A 507 4.47 22.34 -2.15
C GLY A 507 5.51 23.45 -2.28
N GLN A 508 6.22 23.72 -1.17
CA GLN A 508 7.36 24.63 -1.15
C GLN A 508 8.57 24.04 -1.91
N PRO A 509 9.44 24.88 -2.50
CA PRO A 509 10.66 24.42 -3.15
C PRO A 509 11.74 24.02 -2.13
N GLU A 510 12.17 22.77 -2.19
CA GLU A 510 13.36 22.27 -1.49
C GLU A 510 14.56 22.28 -2.44
N PRO A 511 15.75 22.74 -2.01
CA PRO A 511 16.96 22.73 -2.83
C PRO A 511 17.49 21.31 -3.09
N LEU A 512 17.91 21.08 -4.33
CA LEU A 512 18.66 19.92 -4.79
C LEU A 512 20.10 20.36 -5.10
N LEU A 513 21.04 19.86 -4.31
CA LEU A 513 22.47 20.06 -4.46
C LEU A 513 23.01 19.00 -5.42
N SER A 514 23.76 19.43 -6.44
CA SER A 514 24.44 18.50 -7.35
C SER A 514 25.60 17.81 -6.63
N VAL A 515 25.78 16.52 -6.86
CA VAL A 515 26.91 15.71 -6.35
C VAL A 515 27.57 14.88 -7.46
N GLY A 516 27.19 15.13 -8.71
CA GLY A 516 27.70 14.48 -9.92
C GLY A 516 27.04 15.10 -11.15
N ALA A 517 27.37 14.62 -12.36
CA ALA A 517 26.86 15.24 -13.59
C ALA A 517 25.32 15.29 -13.67
N ASN A 518 24.64 14.30 -13.09
CA ASN A 518 23.18 14.11 -13.08
C ASN A 518 22.61 13.58 -11.74
N LEU A 519 23.45 13.48 -10.71
CA LEU A 519 23.12 13.00 -9.37
C LEU A 519 22.94 14.17 -8.41
N PHE A 520 21.89 14.12 -7.59
CA PHE A 520 21.48 15.19 -6.70
C PHE A 520 21.06 14.65 -5.32
N ARG A 521 21.21 15.51 -4.31
CA ARG A 521 20.71 15.29 -2.95
C ARG A 521 20.13 16.57 -2.36
N GLY A 522 19.17 16.46 -1.45
CA GLY A 522 18.71 17.53 -0.57
C GLY A 522 19.76 17.92 0.48
N GLU A 523 19.56 19.07 1.11
CA GLU A 523 20.49 19.63 2.10
C GLU A 523 20.71 18.75 3.35
N LYS A 524 19.71 17.95 3.72
CA LYS A 524 19.73 17.06 4.90
C LYS A 524 20.16 15.63 4.59
N GLU A 525 20.24 15.27 3.30
CA GLU A 525 20.59 13.93 2.83
C GLU A 525 22.12 13.80 2.75
N PRO A 526 22.70 12.65 3.14
CA PRO A 526 24.15 12.46 3.17
C PRO A 526 24.75 12.20 1.79
N GLU A 527 24.01 11.60 0.87
CA GLU A 527 24.47 11.25 -0.48
C GLU A 527 23.33 11.36 -1.51
N ALA A 528 23.62 11.07 -2.78
CA ALA A 528 22.66 11.15 -3.88
C ALA A 528 21.40 10.30 -3.65
N THR A 529 20.25 10.97 -3.50
CA THR A 529 18.92 10.32 -3.51
C THR A 529 18.22 10.45 -4.83
N THR A 530 18.58 11.42 -5.67
CA THR A 530 17.86 11.79 -6.89
C THR A 530 18.78 11.70 -8.09
N ILE A 531 18.29 11.11 -9.19
CA ILE A 531 19.01 11.02 -10.46
C ILE A 531 18.12 11.46 -11.62
N PHE A 532 18.71 12.15 -12.59
CA PHE A 532 18.07 12.48 -13.87
C PHE A 532 18.75 11.75 -15.03
N PHE A 533 17.98 11.25 -15.98
CA PHE A 533 18.52 10.55 -17.16
C PHE A 533 17.54 10.61 -18.35
N PRO A 534 18.03 10.59 -19.60
CA PRO A 534 17.15 10.39 -20.75
C PRO A 534 16.62 8.96 -20.77
N THR A 535 15.34 8.81 -21.12
CA THR A 535 14.73 7.53 -21.48
C THR A 535 15.00 7.18 -22.93
N ASP A 536 14.77 5.91 -23.32
CA ASP A 536 14.79 5.45 -24.71
C ASP A 536 13.88 6.28 -25.65
N SER A 537 12.87 6.96 -25.09
CA SER A 537 11.96 7.88 -25.82
C SER A 537 12.49 9.31 -25.97
N GLY A 538 13.73 9.59 -25.54
CA GLY A 538 14.34 10.93 -25.50
C GLY A 538 13.82 11.85 -24.39
N LYS A 539 12.73 11.49 -23.69
CA LYS A 539 12.23 12.25 -22.54
C LYS A 539 13.18 12.13 -21.36
N MET A 540 13.45 13.25 -20.67
CA MET A 540 14.11 13.23 -19.37
C MET A 540 13.20 12.56 -18.33
N ALA A 541 13.73 11.57 -17.61
CA ALA A 541 13.14 11.01 -16.41
C ALA A 541 13.88 11.51 -15.16
N VAL A 542 13.20 11.37 -14.02
CA VAL A 542 13.79 11.47 -12.68
C VAL A 542 13.40 10.22 -11.90
N ALA A 543 14.35 9.65 -11.18
CA ALA A 543 14.11 8.65 -10.14
C ALA A 543 14.62 9.22 -8.81
N SER A 544 13.99 8.87 -7.70
CA SER A 544 14.47 9.27 -6.37
C SER A 544 14.22 8.19 -5.32
N SER A 545 15.17 7.94 -4.41
CA SER A 545 14.95 7.06 -3.26
C SER A 545 13.95 7.68 -2.29
N GLY A 546 12.94 6.92 -1.88
CA GLY A 546 11.90 7.36 -0.96
C GLY A 546 11.19 6.17 -0.31
N LEU A 547 10.59 6.40 0.87
CA LEU A 547 10.03 5.37 1.76
C LEU A 547 8.94 4.51 1.10
N ASP A 548 7.99 5.12 0.40
CA ASP A 548 6.79 4.43 -0.14
C ASP A 548 6.90 4.01 -1.62
N GLY A 549 8.12 3.77 -2.09
CA GLY A 549 8.43 3.35 -3.45
C GLY A 549 9.03 4.48 -4.28
N ILE A 550 10.22 4.20 -4.83
CA ILE A 550 11.07 5.11 -5.60
C ILE A 550 10.26 5.77 -6.73
N PRO A 551 9.83 7.06 -6.63
CA PRO A 551 9.04 7.68 -7.68
C PRO A 551 9.85 7.81 -8.97
N TYR A 552 9.58 6.92 -9.92
CA TYR A 552 10.01 7.07 -11.30
C TYR A 552 9.00 7.97 -12.02
N SER A 553 9.45 9.13 -12.49
CA SER A 553 8.62 10.13 -13.14
C SER A 553 9.26 10.63 -14.44
N GLU A 554 8.43 10.89 -15.45
CA GLU A 554 8.88 11.36 -16.77
C GLU A 554 8.43 12.79 -17.03
N ARG A 555 9.27 13.58 -17.71
CA ARG A 555 8.95 14.96 -18.06
C ARG A 555 7.66 15.04 -18.88
N GLY A 556 6.76 15.91 -18.45
CA GLY A 556 5.49 16.21 -19.09
C GLY A 556 5.14 17.70 -19.03
N TYR A 557 3.94 18.03 -19.49
CA TYR A 557 3.48 19.41 -19.58
C TYR A 557 2.76 19.83 -18.30
N LEU A 558 3.26 20.86 -17.61
CA LEU A 558 2.70 21.36 -16.36
C LEU A 558 1.22 21.81 -16.49
N VAL A 559 0.80 22.25 -17.67
CA VAL A 559 -0.59 22.67 -17.93
C VAL A 559 -1.61 21.52 -17.82
N MET A 560 -1.20 20.27 -18.04
CA MET A 560 -2.13 19.13 -18.09
C MET A 560 -2.86 18.83 -16.77
N PRO A 561 -2.19 18.67 -15.61
CA PRO A 561 -2.89 18.48 -14.34
C PRO A 561 -3.83 19.66 -14.01
N PHE A 562 -3.37 20.91 -14.24
CA PHE A 562 -4.21 22.10 -14.02
C PHE A 562 -5.45 22.14 -14.92
N LEU A 563 -5.30 21.84 -16.20
CA LEU A 563 -6.40 21.80 -17.16
C LEU A 563 -7.43 20.72 -16.77
N ARG A 564 -6.96 19.54 -16.35
CA ARG A 564 -7.83 18.46 -15.84
C ARG A 564 -8.55 18.88 -14.57
N ILE A 565 -7.85 19.43 -13.57
CA ILE A 565 -8.47 19.96 -12.35
C ILE A 565 -9.53 21.00 -12.71
N ALA A 566 -9.23 21.97 -13.58
CA ALA A 566 -10.18 23.01 -13.97
C ALA A 566 -11.43 22.45 -14.65
N ILE A 567 -11.26 21.52 -15.61
CA ILE A 567 -12.37 20.86 -16.30
C ILE A 567 -13.23 20.04 -15.33
N LEU A 568 -12.62 19.21 -14.47
CA LEU A 568 -13.34 18.37 -13.51
C LEU A 568 -14.05 19.21 -12.45
N THR A 569 -13.42 20.30 -11.97
CA THR A 569 -14.02 21.25 -11.02
C THR A 569 -15.22 21.96 -11.65
N LEU A 570 -15.11 22.41 -12.90
CA LEU A 570 -16.22 23.00 -13.64
C LEU A 570 -17.36 21.99 -13.85
N CYS A 571 -17.05 20.74 -14.19
CA CYS A 571 -18.04 19.69 -14.35
C CYS A 571 -18.78 19.42 -13.02
N LEU A 572 -18.04 19.28 -11.92
CA LEU A 572 -18.61 19.06 -10.59
C LEU A 572 -19.44 20.25 -10.12
N PHE A 573 -18.99 21.49 -10.34
CA PHE A 573 -19.77 22.70 -10.07
C PHE A 573 -21.09 22.70 -10.82
N LEU A 574 -21.07 22.46 -12.15
CA LEU A 574 -22.27 22.37 -12.98
C LEU A 574 -23.21 21.28 -12.46
N MET A 575 -22.71 20.07 -12.18
CA MET A 575 -23.49 18.97 -11.60
C MET A 575 -24.15 19.37 -10.28
N LEU A 576 -23.42 19.99 -9.36
CA LEU A 576 -23.95 20.41 -8.05
C LEU A 576 -25.06 21.46 -8.17
N THR A 577 -25.12 22.26 -9.23
CA THR A 577 -26.25 23.18 -9.47
C THR A 577 -27.60 22.46 -9.64
N THR A 578 -27.62 21.16 -9.95
CA THR A 578 -28.87 20.38 -10.02
C THR A 578 -29.58 20.31 -8.67
N LEU A 579 -28.88 20.38 -7.55
CA LEU A 579 -29.44 20.24 -6.20
C LEU A 579 -30.32 21.45 -5.80
N PRO A 580 -29.83 22.72 -5.81
CA PRO A 580 -30.70 23.87 -5.56
C PRO A 580 -31.76 24.04 -6.65
N PHE A 581 -31.45 23.71 -7.90
CA PHE A 581 -32.43 23.72 -8.99
C PHE A 581 -33.57 22.71 -8.73
N ALA A 582 -33.25 21.53 -8.18
CA ALA A 582 -34.22 20.52 -7.79
C ALA A 582 -35.13 21.00 -6.65
N LEU A 583 -34.60 21.66 -5.62
CA LEU A 583 -35.42 22.23 -4.55
C LEU A 583 -36.48 23.20 -5.12
N ILE A 584 -36.09 24.06 -6.06
CA ILE A 584 -37.01 25.02 -6.71
C ILE A 584 -38.10 24.29 -7.51
N TRP A 585 -37.73 23.37 -8.42
CA TRP A 585 -38.75 22.73 -9.26
C TRP A 585 -39.58 21.67 -8.53
N LEU A 586 -39.02 20.98 -7.52
CA LEU A 586 -39.78 20.06 -6.66
C LEU A 586 -40.82 20.83 -5.83
N PHE A 587 -40.45 21.96 -5.22
CA PHE A 587 -41.40 22.82 -4.51
C PHE A 587 -42.51 23.31 -5.45
N ARG A 588 -42.16 23.81 -6.64
CA ARG A 588 -43.14 24.21 -7.67
C ARG A 588 -44.03 23.04 -8.14
N LYS A 589 -43.54 21.80 -8.13
CA LYS A 589 -44.35 20.60 -8.41
C LYS A 589 -45.36 20.33 -7.29
N LEU A 590 -44.92 20.40 -6.03
CA LEU A 590 -45.73 20.10 -4.85
C LEU A 590 -46.90 21.09 -4.69
N ILE A 591 -46.68 22.38 -4.95
CA ILE A 591 -47.75 23.41 -4.95
C ILE A 591 -48.62 23.38 -6.23
N GLY A 592 -48.45 22.39 -7.11
CA GLY A 592 -49.23 22.26 -8.35
C GLY A 592 -48.86 23.22 -9.49
N ALA A 593 -47.90 24.13 -9.30
CA ALA A 593 -47.47 25.14 -10.27
C ALA A 593 -46.62 24.62 -11.45
N MET A 594 -46.73 23.31 -11.77
CA MET A 594 -46.08 22.66 -12.92
C MET A 594 -46.94 21.56 -13.57
N LYS A 595 -48.27 21.59 -13.44
CA LYS A 595 -49.18 20.58 -14.02
C LYS A 595 -49.01 20.40 -15.55
N GLU A 596 -48.68 21.46 -16.27
CA GLU A 596 -48.55 21.46 -17.75
C GLU A 596 -47.12 21.16 -18.25
N VAL A 597 -46.16 20.89 -17.37
CA VAL A 597 -44.75 20.72 -17.75
C VAL A 597 -44.50 19.33 -18.35
N ARG A 598 -44.66 19.22 -19.68
CA ARG A 598 -44.48 17.98 -20.47
C ARG A 598 -43.16 17.26 -20.17
N HIS A 599 -42.04 17.96 -20.25
CA HIS A 599 -40.69 17.37 -20.24
C HIS A 599 -40.00 17.43 -18.86
N LEU A 600 -40.64 16.88 -17.82
CA LEU A 600 -40.05 16.85 -16.47
C LEU A 600 -38.74 16.04 -16.42
N ARG A 601 -38.60 14.99 -17.24
CA ARG A 601 -37.42 14.10 -17.30
C ARG A 601 -36.11 14.86 -17.60
N VAL A 602 -36.18 15.93 -18.40
CA VAL A 602 -35.02 16.78 -18.71
C VAL A 602 -34.41 17.45 -17.46
N ARG A 603 -35.21 17.67 -16.40
CA ARG A 603 -34.71 18.16 -15.10
C ARG A 603 -34.29 17.02 -14.17
N ALA A 604 -35.01 15.90 -14.21
CA ALA A 604 -34.86 14.80 -13.25
C ALA A 604 -33.69 13.85 -13.55
N VAL A 605 -33.43 13.50 -14.81
CA VAL A 605 -32.33 12.59 -15.16
C VAL A 605 -30.93 13.15 -14.84
N PRO A 606 -30.59 14.43 -15.16
CA PRO A 606 -29.29 14.98 -14.77
C PRO A 606 -29.12 15.11 -13.23
N LEU A 607 -30.22 15.33 -12.50
CA LEU A 607 -30.22 15.26 -11.03
C LEU A 607 -29.90 13.84 -10.55
N PHE A 608 -30.56 12.81 -11.09
CA PHE A 608 -30.27 11.42 -10.73
C PHE A 608 -28.84 11.00 -11.09
N ALA A 609 -28.29 11.47 -12.21
CA ALA A 609 -26.87 11.28 -12.54
C ALA A 609 -25.97 11.90 -11.46
N THR A 610 -26.24 13.15 -11.06
CA THR A 610 -25.49 13.84 -9.99
C THR A 610 -25.58 13.08 -8.66
N VAL A 611 -26.77 12.60 -8.27
CA VAL A 611 -26.95 11.81 -7.04
C VAL A 611 -26.20 10.48 -7.12
N ALA A 612 -26.27 9.76 -8.24
CA ALA A 612 -25.54 8.51 -8.44
C ALA A 612 -24.02 8.70 -8.33
N PHE A 613 -23.49 9.82 -8.83
CA PHE A 613 -22.09 10.18 -8.64
C PHE A 613 -21.74 10.49 -7.17
N LEU A 614 -22.55 11.30 -6.49
CA LEU A 614 -22.30 11.70 -5.10
C LEU A 614 -22.42 10.55 -4.07
N VAL A 615 -23.15 9.48 -4.40
CA VAL A 615 -23.19 8.25 -3.60
C VAL A 615 -21.81 7.58 -3.51
N ILE A 616 -20.99 7.66 -4.57
CA ILE A 616 -19.68 6.98 -4.63
C ILE A 616 -18.74 7.44 -3.49
N PRO A 617 -18.37 8.73 -3.34
CA PRO A 617 -17.51 9.17 -2.24
C PRO A 617 -18.20 9.02 -0.87
N LEU A 618 -19.53 9.15 -0.80
CA LEU A 618 -20.26 8.92 0.44
C LEU A 618 -20.09 7.47 0.94
N CYS A 619 -20.20 6.48 0.05
CA CYS A 619 -19.96 5.09 0.41
C CYS A 619 -18.50 4.81 0.79
N PHE A 620 -17.52 5.41 0.09
CA PHE A 620 -16.10 5.29 0.49
C PHE A 620 -15.84 5.83 1.89
N THR A 621 -16.46 6.96 2.31
CA THR A 621 -16.32 7.48 3.68
C THR A 621 -16.99 6.64 4.77
N ARG A 622 -17.70 5.57 4.41
CA ARG A 622 -18.36 4.64 5.34
C ARG A 622 -17.75 3.23 5.36
N LEU A 623 -16.76 2.95 4.52
CA LEU A 623 -16.03 1.69 4.54
C LEU A 623 -14.89 1.74 5.56
N ASP A 624 -14.89 0.78 6.48
CA ASP A 624 -13.69 0.40 7.23
C ASP A 624 -12.79 -0.53 6.39
N GLY A 625 -11.48 -0.57 6.65
CA GLY A 625 -10.50 -1.30 5.81
C GLY A 625 -10.85 -2.78 5.58
N SER A 626 -11.19 -3.50 6.64
CA SER A 626 -11.62 -4.90 6.60
C SER A 626 -12.96 -5.16 5.89
N GLN A 627 -13.74 -4.12 5.57
CA GLN A 627 -14.97 -4.24 4.76
C GLN A 627 -14.69 -4.11 3.26
N ILE A 628 -13.54 -3.56 2.87
CA ILE A 628 -13.06 -3.55 1.49
C ILE A 628 -12.77 -5.01 1.08
N GLY A 629 -13.07 -5.39 -0.17
CA GLY A 629 -13.02 -6.79 -0.60
C GLY A 629 -14.34 -7.58 -0.40
N SER A 630 -15.24 -7.10 0.47
CA SER A 630 -16.47 -7.81 0.85
C SER A 630 -17.74 -7.32 0.14
N PHE A 631 -18.76 -8.18 0.03
CA PHE A 631 -20.09 -7.81 -0.44
C PHE A 631 -20.89 -7.17 0.70
N ASN A 632 -21.11 -5.86 0.65
CA ASN A 632 -21.86 -5.10 1.65
C ASN A 632 -22.57 -3.89 1.04
N LEU A 633 -23.39 -3.20 1.82
CA LEU A 633 -24.19 -2.05 1.36
C LEU A 633 -23.34 -0.93 0.72
N TRP A 634 -22.14 -0.66 1.26
CA TRP A 634 -21.27 0.41 0.77
C TRP A 634 -20.51 0.01 -0.49
N THR A 635 -19.99 -1.21 -0.58
CA THR A 635 -19.35 -1.70 -1.81
C THR A 635 -20.36 -1.82 -2.95
N VAL A 636 -21.57 -2.31 -2.67
CA VAL A 636 -22.70 -2.29 -3.62
C VAL A 636 -23.08 -0.85 -4.00
N GLY A 637 -23.11 0.09 -3.06
CA GLY A 637 -23.36 1.51 -3.34
C GLY A 637 -22.34 2.13 -4.31
N ILE A 638 -21.05 1.81 -4.17
CA ILE A 638 -19.98 2.23 -5.09
C ILE A 638 -20.19 1.61 -6.48
N PHE A 639 -20.48 0.32 -6.55
CA PHE A 639 -20.76 -0.37 -7.82
C PHE A 639 -21.98 0.23 -8.53
N LEU A 640 -23.11 0.40 -7.83
CA LEU A 640 -24.33 0.96 -8.41
C LEU A 640 -24.14 2.43 -8.82
N GLY A 641 -23.41 3.23 -8.03
CA GLY A 641 -23.07 4.62 -8.38
C GLY A 641 -22.22 4.68 -9.65
N THR A 642 -21.13 3.92 -9.71
CA THR A 642 -20.23 3.85 -10.89
C THR A 642 -20.83 3.14 -12.11
N PHE A 643 -21.91 2.37 -11.94
CA PHE A 643 -22.67 1.75 -13.03
C PHE A 643 -23.79 2.66 -13.57
N PHE A 644 -24.61 3.26 -12.70
CA PHE A 644 -25.74 4.10 -13.12
C PHE A 644 -25.32 5.51 -13.53
N PHE A 645 -24.27 6.08 -12.94
CA PHE A 645 -23.77 7.41 -13.34
C PHE A 645 -23.50 7.54 -14.85
N PRO A 646 -22.69 6.67 -15.51
CA PRO A 646 -22.44 6.79 -16.95
C PRO A 646 -23.71 6.61 -17.80
N LEU A 647 -24.58 5.65 -17.43
CA LEU A 647 -25.84 5.41 -18.13
C LEU A 647 -26.77 6.64 -18.07
N LEU A 648 -26.97 7.18 -16.87
CA LEU A 648 -27.81 8.37 -16.66
C LEU A 648 -27.21 9.61 -17.33
N SER A 649 -25.89 9.73 -17.39
CA SER A 649 -25.19 10.82 -18.09
C SER A 649 -25.53 10.83 -19.58
N ILE A 650 -25.40 9.68 -20.26
CA ILE A 650 -25.70 9.52 -21.69
C ILE A 650 -27.20 9.75 -21.95
N VAL A 651 -28.08 9.13 -21.16
CA VAL A 651 -29.53 9.30 -21.29
C VAL A 651 -29.95 10.76 -21.07
N SER A 652 -29.33 11.47 -20.11
CA SER A 652 -29.57 12.89 -19.87
C SER A 652 -29.24 13.74 -21.09
N LEU A 653 -28.07 13.52 -21.70
CA LEU A 653 -27.65 14.27 -22.89
C LEU A 653 -28.58 14.00 -24.08
N VAL A 654 -28.92 12.73 -24.34
CA VAL A 654 -29.85 12.33 -25.41
C VAL A 654 -31.24 12.97 -25.21
N LEU A 655 -31.76 13.02 -23.98
CA LEU A 655 -33.05 13.67 -23.69
C LEU A 655 -33.02 15.18 -23.98
N VAL A 656 -31.98 15.89 -23.55
CA VAL A 656 -31.87 17.36 -23.77
C VAL A 656 -31.71 17.71 -25.26
N LEU A 657 -31.06 16.84 -26.03
CA LEU A 657 -30.90 17.02 -27.46
C LEU A 657 -32.18 16.69 -28.25
N ARG A 658 -32.90 15.62 -27.87
CA ARG A 658 -34.12 15.16 -28.58
C ARG A 658 -35.36 16.01 -28.37
N VAL A 659 -35.53 16.69 -27.23
CA VAL A 659 -36.73 17.51 -27.02
C VAL A 659 -36.69 18.78 -27.89
N PRO A 660 -37.78 19.12 -28.61
CA PRO A 660 -37.89 20.36 -29.40
C PRO A 660 -37.57 21.62 -28.58
N LYS A 661 -37.07 22.69 -29.24
CA LYS A 661 -36.64 23.92 -28.53
C LYS A 661 -37.83 24.68 -27.94
N GLU A 662 -38.97 24.49 -28.57
CA GLU A 662 -40.25 25.17 -28.37
C GLU A 662 -40.98 24.60 -27.15
N GLU A 663 -40.73 23.33 -26.81
CA GLU A 663 -41.40 22.61 -25.71
C GLU A 663 -40.67 22.71 -24.35
N ILE A 664 -39.52 23.39 -24.28
CA ILE A 664 -38.77 23.60 -23.03
C ILE A 664 -38.30 25.05 -22.91
N HIS A 665 -38.64 25.68 -21.78
CA HIS A 665 -38.14 27.00 -21.41
C HIS A 665 -36.60 27.11 -21.54
N ARG A 666 -36.11 28.07 -22.34
CA ARG A 666 -34.71 28.22 -22.76
C ARG A 666 -33.69 28.03 -21.64
N ALA A 667 -33.89 28.65 -20.47
CA ALA A 667 -32.98 28.53 -19.33
C ALA A 667 -32.88 27.10 -18.77
N VAL A 668 -33.99 26.35 -18.75
CA VAL A 668 -34.01 24.93 -18.32
C VAL A 668 -33.21 24.09 -19.30
N ARG A 669 -33.40 24.31 -20.61
CA ARG A 669 -32.65 23.57 -21.63
C ARG A 669 -31.15 23.85 -21.56
N ILE A 670 -30.74 25.11 -21.44
CA ILE A 670 -29.32 25.50 -21.31
C ILE A 670 -28.71 24.85 -20.07
N HIS A 671 -29.37 24.97 -18.92
CA HIS A 671 -28.93 24.35 -17.67
C HIS A 671 -28.77 22.83 -17.82
N SER A 672 -29.81 22.13 -18.29
CA SER A 672 -29.76 20.68 -18.44
C SER A 672 -28.75 20.22 -19.50
N LEU A 673 -28.49 21.02 -20.55
CA LEU A 673 -27.45 20.73 -21.54
C LEU A 673 -26.06 20.84 -20.93
N LEU A 674 -25.76 21.93 -20.23
CA LEU A 674 -24.47 22.13 -19.54
C LEU A 674 -24.19 21.01 -18.52
N VAL A 675 -25.20 20.66 -17.70
CA VAL A 675 -25.06 19.57 -16.74
C VAL A 675 -24.88 18.22 -17.43
N SER A 676 -25.67 17.90 -18.46
CA SER A 676 -25.56 16.61 -19.16
C SER A 676 -24.20 16.44 -19.84
N SER A 677 -23.68 17.52 -20.44
CA SER A 677 -22.33 17.55 -21.02
C SER A 677 -21.26 17.36 -19.94
N ALA A 678 -21.37 18.05 -18.80
CA ALA A 678 -20.46 17.87 -17.65
C ALA A 678 -20.45 16.42 -17.13
N CYS A 679 -21.63 15.80 -16.97
CA CYS A 679 -21.76 14.40 -16.60
C CYS A 679 -21.10 13.45 -17.62
N CYS A 680 -21.22 13.74 -18.92
CA CYS A 680 -20.57 12.95 -19.98
C CYS A 680 -19.04 13.13 -20.01
N VAL A 681 -18.52 14.33 -19.77
CA VAL A 681 -17.06 14.58 -19.65
C VAL A 681 -16.49 13.81 -18.46
N LEU A 682 -17.16 13.87 -17.30
CA LEU A 682 -16.75 13.12 -16.11
C LEU A 682 -16.87 11.61 -16.30
N THR A 683 -17.89 11.13 -17.05
CA THR A 683 -18.00 9.73 -17.49
C THR A 683 -16.79 9.31 -18.33
N GLY A 684 -16.36 10.13 -19.29
CA GLY A 684 -15.16 9.88 -20.10
C GLY A 684 -13.88 9.80 -19.27
N PHE A 685 -13.74 10.67 -18.27
CA PHE A 685 -12.62 10.63 -17.32
C PHE A 685 -12.62 9.32 -16.51
N LEU A 686 -13.74 8.95 -15.90
CA LEU A 686 -13.85 7.69 -15.14
C LEU A 686 -13.59 6.46 -16.02
N LEU A 687 -14.04 6.47 -17.28
CA LEU A 687 -13.77 5.40 -18.24
C LEU A 687 -12.26 5.26 -18.55
N SER A 688 -11.56 6.38 -18.75
CA SER A 688 -10.10 6.37 -19.02
C SER A 688 -9.25 5.80 -17.88
N TRP A 689 -9.79 5.77 -16.66
CA TRP A 689 -9.17 5.18 -15.46
C TRP A 689 -9.81 3.86 -15.02
N HIS A 690 -10.72 3.31 -15.83
CA HIS A 690 -11.43 2.05 -15.58
C HIS A 690 -12.24 2.03 -14.27
N LEU A 691 -12.78 3.19 -13.89
CA LEU A 691 -13.55 3.43 -12.66
C LEU A 691 -15.07 3.24 -12.85
N LEU A 692 -15.53 2.72 -13.99
CA LEU A 692 -16.94 2.42 -14.25
C LEU A 692 -17.29 1.01 -13.76
N ALA A 693 -18.50 0.85 -13.22
CA ALA A 693 -18.99 -0.41 -12.64
C ALA A 693 -17.99 -1.07 -11.65
N LEU A 694 -17.38 -0.25 -10.79
CA LEU A 694 -16.30 -0.63 -9.89
C LEU A 694 -16.79 -1.64 -8.84
N ARG A 695 -16.50 -2.92 -9.07
CA ARG A 695 -16.80 -4.03 -8.17
C ARG A 695 -15.62 -4.24 -7.22
N LEU A 696 -15.84 -3.99 -5.93
CA LEU A 696 -14.80 -4.11 -4.89
C LEU A 696 -14.75 -5.50 -4.21
N TRP A 697 -15.52 -6.47 -4.68
CA TRP A 697 -15.62 -7.81 -4.09
C TRP A 697 -15.48 -8.92 -5.14
N ALA A 698 -14.97 -10.08 -4.73
CA ALA A 698 -14.72 -11.21 -5.62
C ALA A 698 -15.94 -11.61 -6.46
N ALA A 699 -15.70 -12.10 -7.68
CA ALA A 699 -16.67 -12.95 -8.37
C ALA A 699 -16.84 -14.25 -7.58
N SER A 700 -18.09 -14.60 -7.28
CA SER A 700 -18.50 -15.88 -6.71
C SER A 700 -18.59 -16.94 -7.80
#